data_AF-A0A420Y5I5-F1
#
_entry.id   AF-A0A420Y5I5-F1
#
_cell.length_a   1.000
_cell.length_b   1.000
_cell.length_c   1.000
_cell.angle_alpha   90.00
_cell.angle_beta   90.00
_cell.angle_gamma   90.00
#
_symmetry.space_group_name_H-M   'P 1'
#
loop_
_entity.id
_entity.type
_entity.pdbx_description
1 polymer ?
#
loop_
_entity_poly.entity_id
_entity_poly.type
_entity_poly.pdbx_seq_one_letter_code
_entity_poly.pdbx_strand_id
1 'polypeptide(L)'
;MAEELGPQYWVDNLTQPVRFATALKALCRDAQPDILIEVGPHAALKGPIMQSLKDLKLPPNTKRPAYLPTLVRGRDATETCLELAGQLFMNGYDGLNFFSMNHERQEVEQPETIPVLYSYPWSRQRCWYESRIAQQHRNKPFPRHDLLGTMADWSADLQPTWRNIIRLDDLPWLRDSRIHERIVFPASAYISMVIEAASQRVKLLGLPDVGVFDLYDVQIKEQIFLEESEGTEILLTFRPCPEGGLDARDEFQIISYEPKRGWTENCHGYAQARPLKATARTTGTFISHSTSRRRPTNPPNDEKRLAGAHYYFNMGSTGVAYPRGFMNLQHVIPDETGAIGTARIQDTRLDMPMGHETPYKLHPSIIHSMIQVADSDMGLTGTGTPRLPRAFHRVRIQLDEGWRRDSGSRYTVQTNTAAGRPESLLVELFDATGPDPETSLVSILGLEHTAVEPPQAESADPEDLCYKTVWEPAAERQLNGVDKGHIQSHDSRVVVISTCTSADALVSKLSTMLQGSTGIKPTTSQLLDVPEYSGFFILVDTAEKSLLSSVTEREWQAVQKLVAGAAGLLWVTCGASKHPINPDANMILGLLRTARSELACTAATLDLDPDSQLGEDGRAELIEDAFRRSVLSNNPQAEMEFAEQDGALQVPRLAVDEELNLRLHREIGSSEPYLQPYRQPGRQLQIKYGRKGKPESLYFDDLAVPEALGEYEIEIVVLASQITSHDAAITSKTHALGCSGSVARIGSKVTNFSVHDKVCALAEGLFSTHIRLPESNLIRVPQTMSLEEAALIPLSYGTAWYSLVNVAHLRQGEKVLIQLDGDYGLAPVYLAQSRGAKVFVAATETCAKATATLRSIRVPVFDPSSFYFAEKIQSATNGHGMDVILTTSSPPWSAQDQERVWATVAPCGRVVQIKGPPDSKRSRADKLDFRDNASYAAVDMAKLASTQPHLVRAVLTDVMQWCWSVQGLNAYQPRYRSISMVKLQDALLSIKEQCLRQVVLVPTDDDQVKVTHPSSNCKLNSEGTHVIVGGTGGLGRSMVRWMVNRGAKHFLLVSRSGGHGEKLQQLLDEVQGKAQVHIRKCDIADSKQVQLLVDNCPKTLPPICGVINAVMALHVSSPIPYDSPATWKQVSNDQPRNRTISLRT
;
A
#
# COMPACT_ATOMS: atom_id res chain seq x y z
N MET A 1 102.83 -0.32 -36.27
CA MET A 1 103.05 -1.48 -35.35
C MET A 1 103.96 -2.57 -35.93
N ALA A 2 103.65 -3.26 -37.04
CA ALA A 2 104.57 -4.31 -37.54
C ALA A 2 105.92 -3.77 -38.07
N GLU A 3 105.94 -2.55 -38.64
CA GLU A 3 107.20 -1.87 -39.04
C GLU A 3 107.96 -1.20 -37.88
N GLU A 4 107.33 -0.99 -36.72
CA GLU A 4 107.93 -0.35 -35.54
C GLU A 4 108.50 -1.36 -34.53
N LEU A 5 108.06 -2.62 -34.58
CA LEU A 5 108.51 -3.73 -33.72
C LEU A 5 109.53 -4.64 -34.44
N GLY A 6 110.48 -4.02 -35.16
CA GLY A 6 111.52 -4.73 -35.90
C GLY A 6 112.58 -5.41 -35.01
N PRO A 7 113.55 -6.14 -35.59
CA PRO A 7 114.57 -6.86 -34.81
C PRO A 7 115.32 -5.97 -33.81
N GLN A 8 115.60 -4.71 -34.17
CA GLN A 8 116.29 -3.77 -33.29
C GLN A 8 115.46 -3.42 -32.05
N TYR A 9 114.13 -3.31 -32.17
CA TYR A 9 113.27 -3.06 -31.01
C TYR A 9 113.39 -4.19 -29.98
N TRP A 10 113.45 -5.46 -30.42
CA TRP A 10 113.61 -6.60 -29.51
C TRP A 10 114.98 -6.64 -28.84
N VAL A 11 116.04 -6.26 -29.58
CA VAL A 11 117.39 -6.09 -29.00
C VAL A 11 117.39 -4.97 -27.95
N ASP A 12 116.79 -3.82 -28.27
CA ASP A 12 116.70 -2.69 -27.36
C ASP A 12 115.83 -3.03 -26.13
N ASN A 13 114.73 -3.76 -26.31
CA ASN A 13 113.86 -4.21 -25.23
C ASN A 13 114.59 -5.13 -24.22
N LEU A 14 115.51 -5.96 -24.71
CA LEU A 14 116.32 -6.85 -23.86
C LEU A 14 117.52 -6.17 -23.23
N THR A 15 118.10 -5.15 -23.88
CA THR A 15 119.37 -4.52 -23.45
C THR A 15 119.17 -3.21 -22.70
N GLN A 16 118.01 -2.55 -22.83
CA GLN A 16 117.71 -1.29 -22.14
C GLN A 16 116.79 -1.48 -20.92
N PRO A 17 116.82 -0.57 -19.94
CA PRO A 17 115.96 -0.67 -18.76
C PRO A 17 114.46 -0.56 -19.10
N VAL A 18 113.65 -1.50 -18.59
CA VAL A 18 112.19 -1.47 -18.75
C VAL A 18 111.58 -0.33 -17.92
N ARG A 19 111.09 0.71 -18.61
CA ARG A 19 110.49 1.90 -17.99
C ARG A 19 109.02 1.68 -17.57
N PHE A 20 108.74 0.62 -16.81
CA PHE A 20 107.38 0.16 -16.49
C PHE A 20 106.54 1.19 -15.72
N ALA A 21 107.05 1.73 -14.61
CA ALA A 21 106.31 2.70 -13.79
C ALA A 21 105.97 3.97 -14.58
N THR A 22 106.87 4.42 -15.46
CA THR A 22 106.63 5.56 -16.34
C THR A 22 105.49 5.29 -17.31
N ALA A 23 105.49 4.11 -17.95
CA ALA A 23 104.44 3.70 -18.89
C ALA A 23 103.07 3.54 -18.20
N LEU A 24 103.01 2.89 -17.03
CA LEU A 24 101.77 2.70 -16.28
C LEU A 24 101.17 4.02 -15.79
N LYS A 25 102.03 4.96 -15.34
CA LYS A 25 101.59 6.31 -14.95
C LYS A 25 101.04 7.10 -16.13
N ALA A 26 101.64 6.97 -17.31
CA ALA A 26 101.09 7.55 -18.53
C ALA A 26 99.72 6.94 -18.89
N LEU A 27 99.61 5.60 -18.89
CA LEU A 27 98.34 4.90 -19.17
C LEU A 27 97.20 5.34 -18.23
N CYS A 28 97.45 5.36 -16.93
CA CYS A 28 96.41 5.71 -15.95
C CYS A 28 96.00 7.18 -16.02
N ARG A 29 96.90 8.08 -16.47
CA ARG A 29 96.59 9.50 -16.64
C ARG A 29 95.83 9.74 -17.94
N ASP A 30 96.27 9.13 -19.03
CA ASP A 30 95.81 9.46 -20.37
C ASP A 30 94.54 8.67 -20.76
N ALA A 31 94.46 7.37 -20.41
CA ALA A 31 93.32 6.51 -20.75
C ALA A 31 92.32 6.30 -19.60
N GLN A 32 92.69 6.61 -18.34
CA GLN A 32 91.87 6.49 -17.13
C GLN A 32 91.02 5.19 -17.05
N PRO A 33 91.64 4.01 -17.12
CA PRO A 33 90.90 2.75 -17.12
C PRO A 33 90.18 2.52 -15.78
N ASP A 34 88.99 1.93 -15.82
CA ASP A 34 88.27 1.46 -14.63
C ASP A 34 88.81 0.14 -14.08
N ILE A 35 89.42 -0.68 -14.94
CA ILE A 35 89.94 -2.00 -14.61
C ILE A 35 91.32 -2.20 -15.26
N LEU A 36 92.27 -2.70 -14.47
CA LEU A 36 93.60 -3.10 -14.93
C LEU A 36 93.75 -4.61 -14.81
N ILE A 37 93.96 -5.28 -15.95
CA ILE A 37 94.15 -6.74 -16.02
C ILE A 37 95.63 -7.05 -16.21
N GLU A 38 96.20 -7.84 -15.32
CA GLU A 38 97.57 -8.37 -15.48
C GLU A 38 97.54 -9.73 -16.17
N VAL A 39 97.96 -9.75 -17.43
CA VAL A 39 98.13 -10.98 -18.22
C VAL A 39 99.53 -11.55 -17.95
N GLY A 40 99.58 -12.57 -17.12
CA GLY A 40 100.81 -13.27 -16.77
C GLY A 40 100.54 -14.57 -16.01
N PRO A 41 101.56 -15.44 -15.84
CA PRO A 41 101.40 -16.73 -15.16
C PRO A 41 101.15 -16.60 -13.64
N HIS A 42 101.32 -15.40 -13.10
CA HIS A 42 100.96 -15.02 -11.74
C HIS A 42 100.85 -13.50 -11.63
N ALA A 43 100.20 -13.00 -10.58
CA ALA A 43 100.07 -11.60 -10.16
C ALA A 43 101.41 -10.97 -9.68
N ALA A 44 102.49 -11.14 -10.45
CA ALA A 44 103.83 -10.72 -10.06
C ALA A 44 103.97 -9.19 -10.02
N LEU A 45 103.22 -8.47 -10.86
CA LEU A 45 103.25 -7.02 -10.94
C LEU A 45 102.25 -6.34 -10.01
N LYS A 46 101.43 -7.08 -9.25
CA LYS A 46 100.45 -6.54 -8.31
C LYS A 46 101.05 -5.49 -7.37
N GLY A 47 102.16 -5.81 -6.72
CA GLY A 47 102.85 -4.90 -5.79
C GLY A 47 103.29 -3.61 -6.48
N PRO A 48 104.14 -3.69 -7.53
CA PRO A 48 104.57 -2.54 -8.31
C PRO A 48 103.42 -1.69 -8.88
N ILE A 49 102.33 -2.31 -9.37
CA ILE A 49 101.15 -1.62 -9.90
C ILE A 49 100.45 -0.85 -8.77
N MET A 50 100.14 -1.50 -7.65
CA MET A 50 99.44 -0.87 -6.53
C MET A 50 100.26 0.28 -5.92
N GLN A 51 101.58 0.14 -5.85
CA GLN A 51 102.47 1.20 -5.40
C GLN A 51 102.49 2.37 -6.39
N SER A 52 102.59 2.10 -7.69
CA SER A 52 102.56 3.13 -8.73
C SER A 52 101.23 3.89 -8.75
N LEU A 53 100.10 3.20 -8.56
CA LEU A 53 98.76 3.78 -8.43
C LEU A 53 98.59 4.60 -7.16
N LYS A 54 99.28 4.25 -6.07
CA LYS A 54 99.27 5.03 -4.82
C LYS A 54 100.04 6.34 -4.97
N ASP A 55 101.14 6.33 -5.72
CA ASP A 55 101.97 7.52 -5.98
C ASP A 55 101.33 8.48 -7.00
N LEU A 56 100.41 8.00 -7.84
CA LEU A 56 99.59 8.84 -8.72
C LEU A 56 98.58 9.65 -7.89
N LYS A 57 98.77 10.97 -7.81
CA LYS A 57 97.78 11.90 -7.27
C LYS A 57 96.64 12.08 -8.29
N LEU A 58 95.73 11.11 -8.35
CA LEU A 58 94.49 11.24 -9.13
C LEU A 58 93.55 12.26 -8.46
N PRO A 59 92.73 13.00 -9.23
CA PRO A 59 91.75 13.94 -8.69
C PRO A 59 90.83 13.29 -7.64
N PRO A 60 90.35 14.05 -6.63
CA PRO A 60 89.68 13.49 -5.45
C PRO A 60 88.36 12.73 -5.70
N ASN A 61 87.84 12.72 -6.93
CA ASN A 61 86.62 12.00 -7.32
C ASN A 61 86.82 10.90 -8.37
N THR A 62 88.06 10.58 -8.76
CA THR A 62 88.31 9.49 -9.72
C THR A 62 88.48 8.17 -8.96
N LYS A 63 87.62 7.18 -9.25
CA LYS A 63 87.74 5.82 -8.68
C LYS A 63 89.06 5.21 -9.12
N ARG A 64 89.79 4.56 -8.20
CA ARG A 64 91.03 3.85 -8.56
C ARG A 64 90.66 2.60 -9.36
N PRO A 65 91.38 2.29 -10.45
CA PRO A 65 91.11 1.09 -11.22
C PRO A 65 91.17 -0.16 -10.36
N ALA A 66 90.23 -1.08 -10.56
CA ALA A 66 90.30 -2.40 -9.96
C ALA A 66 91.44 -3.19 -10.62
N TYR A 67 92.39 -3.71 -9.82
CA TYR A 67 93.45 -4.58 -10.31
C TYR A 67 93.00 -6.04 -10.25
N LEU A 68 93.05 -6.74 -11.39
CA LEU A 68 92.64 -8.13 -11.52
C LEU A 68 93.76 -8.96 -12.21
N PRO A 69 94.31 -10.01 -11.58
CA PRO A 69 95.26 -10.91 -12.24
C PRO A 69 94.54 -11.96 -13.09
N THR A 70 95.14 -12.39 -14.20
CA THR A 70 94.59 -13.47 -15.02
C THR A 70 94.82 -14.86 -14.41
N LEU A 71 96.03 -15.13 -13.91
CA LEU A 71 96.38 -16.42 -13.28
C LEU A 71 97.04 -16.21 -11.91
N VAL A 72 96.87 -17.19 -11.03
CA VAL A 72 97.48 -17.20 -9.68
C VAL A 72 98.26 -18.49 -9.46
N ARG A 73 99.57 -18.37 -9.20
CA ARG A 73 100.46 -19.51 -8.96
C ARG A 73 99.92 -20.40 -7.83
N GLY A 74 99.87 -21.70 -8.09
CA GLY A 74 99.38 -22.70 -7.15
C GLY A 74 97.86 -22.89 -7.15
N ARG A 75 97.11 -22.19 -8.00
CA ARG A 75 95.67 -22.40 -8.22
C ARG A 75 95.38 -22.88 -9.64
N ASP A 76 94.21 -23.49 -9.82
CA ASP A 76 93.75 -23.94 -11.13
C ASP A 76 93.56 -22.74 -12.09
N ALA A 77 94.06 -22.91 -13.31
CA ALA A 77 94.04 -21.84 -14.31
C ALA A 77 92.62 -21.54 -14.80
N THR A 78 91.76 -22.55 -14.89
CA THR A 78 90.35 -22.39 -15.30
C THR A 78 89.58 -21.65 -14.23
N GLU A 79 89.74 -22.05 -12.97
CA GLU A 79 89.09 -21.40 -11.83
C GLU A 79 89.49 -19.92 -11.72
N THR A 80 90.79 -19.61 -11.84
CA THR A 80 91.27 -18.22 -11.75
C THR A 80 90.81 -17.36 -12.94
N CYS A 81 90.74 -17.92 -14.15
CA CYS A 81 90.15 -17.24 -15.31
C CYS A 81 88.64 -17.02 -15.17
N LEU A 82 87.89 -17.99 -14.64
CA LEU A 82 86.45 -17.85 -14.38
C LEU A 82 86.19 -16.86 -13.24
N GLU A 83 87.03 -16.83 -12.21
CA GLU A 83 87.01 -15.80 -11.17
C GLU A 83 87.27 -14.40 -11.76
N LEU A 84 88.25 -14.25 -12.65
CA LEU A 84 88.47 -13.01 -13.38
C LEU A 84 87.22 -12.59 -14.16
N ALA A 85 86.59 -13.50 -14.91
CA ALA A 85 85.36 -13.23 -15.63
C ALA A 85 84.21 -12.82 -14.68
N GLY A 86 84.02 -13.53 -13.58
CA GLY A 86 83.03 -13.18 -12.55
C GLY A 86 83.29 -11.81 -11.94
N GLN A 87 84.55 -11.46 -11.66
CA GLN A 87 84.92 -10.14 -11.14
C GLN A 87 84.73 -9.04 -12.19
N LEU A 88 85.04 -9.29 -13.47
CA LEU A 88 84.75 -8.36 -14.55
C LEU A 88 83.24 -8.07 -14.65
N PHE A 89 82.39 -9.10 -14.54
CA PHE A 89 80.94 -8.93 -14.52
C PHE A 89 80.44 -8.14 -13.30
N MET A 90 80.91 -8.48 -12.09
CA MET A 90 80.54 -7.74 -10.88
C MET A 90 81.01 -6.28 -10.91
N ASN A 91 82.10 -5.98 -11.63
CA ASN A 91 82.57 -4.61 -11.85
C ASN A 91 81.91 -3.93 -13.06
N GLY A 92 80.94 -4.59 -13.71
CA GLY A 92 80.10 -4.00 -14.76
C GLY A 92 80.67 -4.04 -16.18
N TYR A 93 81.69 -4.86 -16.45
CA TYR A 93 82.16 -5.07 -17.82
C TYR A 93 81.16 -5.93 -18.61
N ASP A 94 80.56 -5.34 -19.63
CA ASP A 94 79.49 -5.92 -20.46
C ASP A 94 80.01 -6.74 -21.65
N GLY A 95 81.29 -6.61 -22.00
CA GLY A 95 81.92 -7.34 -23.09
C GLY A 95 82.16 -8.84 -22.84
N LEU A 96 81.70 -9.40 -21.71
CA LEU A 96 81.83 -10.83 -21.43
C LEU A 96 80.77 -11.65 -22.14
N ASN A 97 81.21 -12.51 -23.04
CA ASN A 97 80.34 -13.51 -23.65
C ASN A 97 80.33 -14.78 -22.78
N PHE A 98 79.47 -14.82 -21.75
CA PHE A 98 79.33 -15.97 -20.86
C PHE A 98 79.02 -17.27 -21.58
N PHE A 99 78.30 -17.21 -22.70
CA PHE A 99 78.05 -18.40 -23.50
C PHE A 99 79.34 -18.99 -24.05
N SER A 100 80.20 -18.17 -24.66
CA SER A 100 81.49 -18.60 -25.23
C SER A 100 82.50 -18.99 -24.15
N MET A 101 82.37 -18.46 -22.93
CA MET A 101 83.21 -18.87 -21.78
C MET A 101 82.79 -20.23 -21.21
N ASN A 102 81.49 -20.54 -21.21
CA ASN A 102 80.95 -21.73 -20.56
C ASN A 102 80.71 -22.91 -21.52
N HIS A 103 80.76 -22.72 -22.85
CA HIS A 103 80.45 -23.76 -23.83
C HIS A 103 81.45 -23.78 -25.00
N GLU A 104 81.97 -24.96 -25.33
CA GLU A 104 82.70 -25.21 -26.58
C GLU A 104 81.68 -25.35 -27.74
N ARG A 105 81.86 -24.53 -28.79
CA ARG A 105 80.85 -24.18 -29.80
C ARG A 105 80.50 -25.27 -30.83
N GLN A 106 80.15 -26.50 -30.45
CA GLN A 106 79.64 -27.48 -31.43
C GLN A 106 78.31 -28.17 -31.13
N GLU A 107 77.78 -28.24 -29.91
CA GLU A 107 76.56 -29.06 -29.67
C GLU A 107 75.59 -28.57 -28.57
N VAL A 108 75.27 -27.27 -28.49
CA VAL A 108 74.17 -26.82 -27.61
C VAL A 108 73.31 -25.75 -28.28
N GLU A 109 72.03 -26.06 -28.52
CA GLU A 109 71.01 -25.12 -29.01
C GLU A 109 70.83 -23.95 -28.03
N GLN A 110 70.53 -22.77 -28.58
CA GLN A 110 70.39 -21.54 -27.80
C GLN A 110 69.22 -21.69 -26.78
N PRO A 111 69.44 -21.53 -25.46
CA PRO A 111 68.39 -21.78 -24.49
C PRO A 111 67.23 -20.78 -24.63
N GLU A 112 65.99 -21.28 -24.66
CA GLU A 112 64.77 -20.48 -24.69
C GLU A 112 64.50 -19.78 -23.36
N THR A 113 64.03 -18.54 -23.43
CA THR A 113 63.73 -17.71 -22.26
C THR A 113 62.41 -18.15 -21.63
N ILE A 114 62.41 -18.57 -20.36
CA ILE A 114 61.17 -18.91 -19.64
C ILE A 114 60.39 -17.60 -19.37
N PRO A 115 59.19 -17.40 -19.99
CA PRO A 115 58.51 -16.10 -19.98
C PRO A 115 57.75 -15.82 -18.68
N VAL A 116 57.62 -16.81 -17.79
CA VAL A 116 56.95 -16.69 -16.49
C VAL A 116 57.83 -17.28 -15.40
N LEU A 117 58.56 -16.43 -14.70
CA LEU A 117 59.15 -16.75 -13.41
C LEU A 117 58.09 -16.53 -12.33
N TYR A 118 57.86 -17.53 -11.46
CA TYR A 118 57.12 -17.30 -10.21
C TYR A 118 57.78 -16.15 -9.45
N SER A 119 56.99 -15.14 -9.08
CA SER A 119 57.49 -13.96 -8.38
C SER A 119 58.26 -14.35 -7.11
N TYR A 120 59.54 -13.98 -7.09
CA TYR A 120 60.49 -14.14 -6.00
C TYR A 120 59.90 -13.55 -4.69
N PRO A 121 59.89 -14.26 -3.55
CA PRO A 121 59.22 -13.80 -2.33
C PRO A 121 60.14 -12.87 -1.54
N TRP A 122 60.11 -11.57 -1.84
CA TRP A 122 60.73 -10.56 -0.99
C TRP A 122 59.83 -10.32 0.23
N SER A 123 60.36 -10.51 1.45
CA SER A 123 59.87 -9.99 2.75
C SER A 123 58.35 -10.11 3.03
N ARG A 124 57.96 -10.94 4.01
CA ARG A 124 56.56 -11.09 4.52
C ARG A 124 56.03 -9.85 5.28
N GLN A 125 56.31 -8.63 4.83
CA GLN A 125 55.73 -7.41 5.38
C GLN A 125 54.55 -6.96 4.51
N ARG A 126 53.39 -6.70 5.14
CA ARG A 126 52.19 -6.17 4.47
C ARG A 126 52.48 -4.79 3.89
N CYS A 127 52.32 -4.62 2.57
CA CYS A 127 52.60 -3.37 1.84
C CYS A 127 51.34 -2.60 1.41
N TRP A 128 50.15 -2.97 1.89
CA TRP A 128 48.89 -2.25 1.67
C TRP A 128 48.11 -2.09 2.97
N TYR A 129 47.58 -0.88 3.19
CA TYR A 129 46.62 -0.58 4.26
C TYR A 129 45.21 -0.97 3.79
N GLU A 130 44.54 -1.85 4.55
CA GLU A 130 43.14 -2.21 4.31
C GLU A 130 42.26 -1.49 5.33
N SER A 131 41.25 -0.75 4.86
CA SER A 131 40.33 -0.03 5.74
C SER A 131 39.45 -0.99 6.55
N ARG A 132 38.97 -0.53 7.71
CA ARG A 132 38.00 -1.29 8.53
C ARG A 132 36.76 -1.71 7.72
N ILE A 133 36.23 -0.81 6.89
CA ILE A 133 35.05 -1.05 6.06
C ILE A 133 35.31 -2.17 5.05
N ALA A 134 36.48 -2.16 4.38
CA ALA A 134 36.85 -3.22 3.44
C ALA A 134 37.02 -4.58 4.15
N GLN A 135 37.61 -4.59 5.35
CA GLN A 135 37.71 -5.80 6.17
C GLN A 135 36.33 -6.32 6.58
N GLN A 136 35.42 -5.45 7.01
CA GLN A 136 34.05 -5.80 7.41
C GLN A 136 33.19 -6.26 6.22
N HIS A 137 33.45 -5.75 5.02
CA HIS A 137 32.80 -6.20 3.79
C HIS A 137 33.21 -7.64 3.45
N ARG A 138 34.51 -7.97 3.53
CA ARG A 138 35.02 -9.31 3.21
C ARG A 138 34.78 -10.33 4.32
N ASN A 139 34.90 -9.92 5.58
CA ASN A 139 34.86 -10.80 6.76
C ASN A 139 33.62 -10.50 7.61
N LYS A 140 32.44 -10.81 7.07
CA LYS A 140 31.17 -10.66 7.80
C LYS A 140 31.13 -11.64 8.99
N PRO A 141 30.74 -11.19 10.20
CA PRO A 141 30.66 -12.06 11.37
C PRO A 141 29.52 -13.08 11.29
N PHE A 142 28.49 -12.81 10.48
CA PHE A 142 27.31 -13.64 10.31
C PHE A 142 26.95 -13.78 8.82
N PRO A 143 26.36 -14.92 8.40
CA PRO A 143 25.80 -15.06 7.06
C PRO A 143 24.60 -14.12 6.86
N ARG A 144 24.22 -13.88 5.60
CA ARG A 144 23.00 -13.14 5.27
C ARG A 144 21.78 -13.91 5.81
N HIS A 145 20.89 -13.20 6.49
CA HIS A 145 19.57 -13.69 6.88
C HIS A 145 18.51 -13.02 6.00
N ASP A 146 17.42 -13.72 5.69
CA ASP A 146 16.43 -13.27 4.71
C ASP A 146 15.70 -11.96 5.08
N LEU A 147 15.25 -11.82 6.33
CA LEU A 147 14.68 -10.55 6.83
C LEU A 147 15.71 -9.55 7.36
N LEU A 148 16.62 -9.98 8.24
CA LEU A 148 17.60 -9.10 8.88
C LEU A 148 18.69 -8.59 7.92
N GLY A 149 19.01 -9.34 6.87
CA GLY A 149 20.06 -9.01 5.91
C GLY A 149 21.46 -9.35 6.42
N THR A 150 22.42 -8.46 6.16
CA THR A 150 23.81 -8.59 6.64
C THR A 150 24.17 -7.39 7.51
N MET A 151 25.16 -7.56 8.39
CA MET A 151 25.68 -6.42 9.14
C MET A 151 26.28 -5.39 8.18
N ALA A 152 25.95 -4.10 8.33
CA ALA A 152 26.41 -3.04 7.44
C ALA A 152 27.93 -2.88 7.50
N ASP A 153 28.56 -2.55 6.36
CA ASP A 153 30.03 -2.37 6.28
C ASP A 153 30.54 -1.21 7.15
N TRP A 154 29.67 -0.28 7.50
CA TRP A 154 29.97 0.85 8.37
C TRP A 154 29.52 0.63 9.82
N SER A 155 28.93 -0.53 10.14
CA SER A 155 28.39 -0.84 11.46
C SER A 155 29.40 -0.58 12.58
N ALA A 156 28.97 0.09 13.64
CA ALA A 156 29.78 0.36 14.81
C ALA A 156 29.55 -0.74 15.86
N ASP A 157 30.59 -1.15 16.58
CA ASP A 157 30.47 -2.24 17.57
C ASP A 157 29.52 -1.88 18.72
N LEU A 158 29.49 -0.60 19.12
CA LEU A 158 28.58 -0.07 20.13
C LEU A 158 27.13 0.01 19.63
N GLN A 159 26.95 0.27 18.34
CA GLN A 159 25.64 0.43 17.70
C GLN A 159 25.54 -0.45 16.45
N PRO A 160 25.46 -1.78 16.63
CA PRO A 160 25.46 -2.70 15.51
C PRO A 160 24.24 -2.42 14.65
N THR A 161 24.49 -2.34 13.35
CA THR A 161 23.49 -2.00 12.33
C THR A 161 23.49 -3.07 11.25
N TRP A 162 22.31 -3.59 10.96
CA TRP A 162 22.06 -4.53 9.89
C TRP A 162 21.34 -3.83 8.74
N ARG A 163 21.68 -4.22 7.51
CA ARG A 163 21.11 -3.70 6.29
C ARG A 163 20.58 -4.84 5.44
N ASN A 164 19.36 -4.64 4.94
CA ASN A 164 18.75 -5.51 3.95
C ASN A 164 18.02 -4.70 2.87
N ILE A 165 17.87 -5.30 1.69
CA ILE A 165 16.97 -4.80 0.65
C ILE A 165 15.92 -5.88 0.46
N ILE A 166 14.70 -5.62 0.90
CA ILE A 166 13.58 -6.56 0.80
C ILE A 166 12.97 -6.44 -0.60
N ARG A 167 12.98 -7.54 -1.35
CA ARG A 167 12.34 -7.66 -2.66
C ARG A 167 11.32 -8.79 -2.60
N LEU A 168 10.20 -8.59 -3.29
CA LEU A 168 9.14 -9.60 -3.38
C LEU A 168 9.55 -10.84 -4.19
N ASP A 169 10.62 -10.76 -4.97
CA ASP A 169 11.22 -11.93 -5.65
C ASP A 169 12.11 -12.75 -4.72
N ASP A 170 12.75 -12.10 -3.74
CA ASP A 170 13.62 -12.77 -2.77
C ASP A 170 12.80 -13.43 -1.64
N LEU A 171 11.64 -12.84 -1.30
CA LEU A 171 10.71 -13.32 -0.27
C LEU A 171 9.27 -13.36 -0.81
N PRO A 172 8.91 -14.31 -1.70
CA PRO A 172 7.63 -14.30 -2.40
C PRO A 172 6.40 -14.42 -1.51
N TRP A 173 6.52 -15.08 -0.35
CA TRP A 173 5.44 -15.15 0.61
C TRP A 173 5.00 -13.77 1.12
N LEU A 174 5.78 -12.69 0.97
CA LEU A 174 5.33 -11.34 1.30
C LEU A 174 4.21 -10.83 0.37
N ARG A 175 4.15 -11.29 -0.90
CA ARG A 175 3.18 -10.82 -1.93
C ARG A 175 1.72 -11.01 -1.51
N ASP A 176 1.47 -12.04 -0.72
CA ASP A 176 0.13 -12.44 -0.28
C ASP A 176 -0.24 -11.88 1.10
N SER A 177 0.68 -11.19 1.77
CA SER A 177 0.38 -10.42 2.99
C SER A 177 -0.22 -9.09 2.58
N ARG A 178 -1.54 -9.09 2.36
CA ARG A 178 -2.24 -7.91 1.85
C ARG A 178 -3.30 -7.42 2.81
N ILE A 179 -3.42 -6.09 2.84
CA ILE A 179 -4.57 -5.41 3.40
C ILE A 179 -5.20 -4.56 2.29
N HIS A 180 -6.45 -4.88 1.97
CA HIS A 180 -7.07 -4.54 0.70
C HIS A 180 -6.15 -4.95 -0.47
N GLU A 181 -5.84 -4.02 -1.37
CA GLU A 181 -4.96 -4.26 -2.52
C GLU A 181 -3.48 -3.98 -2.26
N ARG A 182 -3.10 -3.59 -1.03
CA ARG A 182 -1.72 -3.19 -0.71
C ARG A 182 -0.95 -4.29 0.00
N ILE A 183 0.26 -4.56 -0.48
CA ILE A 183 1.19 -5.51 0.12
C ILE A 183 1.83 -4.84 1.34
N VAL A 184 1.65 -5.43 2.52
CA VAL A 184 2.11 -4.87 3.80
C VAL A 184 3.17 -5.77 4.44
N PHE A 185 4.27 -5.16 4.90
CA PHE A 185 5.28 -5.87 5.67
C PHE A 185 4.70 -6.31 7.03
N PRO A 186 4.62 -7.62 7.33
CA PRO A 186 3.89 -8.10 8.51
C PRO A 186 4.51 -7.62 9.83
N ALA A 187 3.67 -7.29 10.81
CA ALA A 187 4.15 -6.91 12.14
C ALA A 187 5.01 -8.01 12.82
N SER A 188 4.67 -9.27 12.57
CA SER A 188 5.45 -10.43 13.03
C SER A 188 6.87 -10.47 12.45
N ALA A 189 7.08 -9.93 11.25
CA ALA A 189 8.39 -9.88 10.61
C ALA A 189 9.33 -8.91 11.35
N TYR A 190 8.84 -7.76 11.84
CA TYR A 190 9.64 -6.89 12.70
C TYR A 190 10.12 -7.61 13.96
N ILE A 191 9.21 -8.34 14.63
CA ILE A 191 9.55 -9.07 15.87
C ILE A 191 10.63 -10.13 15.57
N SER A 192 10.48 -10.91 14.50
CA SER A 192 11.49 -11.89 14.07
C SER A 192 12.84 -11.25 13.74
N MET A 193 12.86 -10.08 13.08
CA MET A 193 14.10 -9.33 12.82
C MET A 193 14.81 -8.91 14.11
N VAL A 194 14.07 -8.40 15.10
CA VAL A 194 14.63 -7.95 16.38
C VAL A 194 15.21 -9.12 17.17
N ILE A 195 14.53 -10.27 17.20
CA ILE A 195 15.03 -11.47 17.90
C ILE A 195 16.34 -11.96 17.27
N GLU A 196 16.39 -12.02 15.93
CA GLU A 196 17.59 -12.46 15.22
C GLU A 196 18.77 -11.51 15.49
N ALA A 197 18.52 -10.20 15.45
CA ALA A 197 19.54 -9.19 15.76
C ALA A 197 19.99 -9.23 17.22
N ALA A 198 19.08 -9.41 18.16
CA ALA A 198 19.40 -9.57 19.58
C ALA A 198 20.28 -10.82 19.81
N SER A 199 19.95 -11.93 19.15
CA SER A 199 20.76 -13.16 19.15
C SER A 199 22.17 -12.93 18.59
N GLN A 200 22.30 -12.22 17.46
CA GLN A 200 23.60 -11.87 16.87
C GLN A 200 24.39 -10.91 17.77
N ARG A 201 23.73 -9.93 18.41
CA ARG A 201 24.37 -8.98 19.33
C ARG A 201 24.98 -9.66 20.55
N VAL A 202 24.26 -10.63 21.15
CA VAL A 202 24.80 -11.43 22.27
C VAL A 202 26.08 -12.14 21.86
N LYS A 203 26.13 -12.72 20.65
CA LYS A 203 27.34 -13.37 20.11
C LYS A 203 28.48 -12.37 19.90
N LEU A 204 28.20 -11.16 19.41
CA LEU A 204 29.21 -10.09 19.28
C LEU A 204 29.79 -9.67 20.63
N LEU A 205 28.98 -9.69 21.68
CA LEU A 205 29.42 -9.40 23.06
C LEU A 205 30.17 -10.58 23.71
N GLY A 206 30.31 -11.72 23.02
CA GLY A 206 30.99 -12.91 23.55
C GLY A 206 30.21 -13.63 24.66
N LEU A 207 28.89 -13.41 24.75
CA LEU A 207 28.02 -14.02 25.76
C LEU A 207 27.51 -15.41 25.30
N PRO A 208 27.17 -16.32 26.23
CA PRO A 208 26.63 -17.65 25.90
C PRO A 208 25.29 -17.56 25.14
N ASP A 209 24.95 -18.61 24.40
CA ASP A 209 23.73 -18.63 23.57
C ASP A 209 22.48 -18.36 24.43
N VAL A 210 21.61 -17.54 23.89
CA VAL A 210 20.43 -17.00 24.58
C VAL A 210 19.18 -17.78 24.19
N GLY A 211 18.33 -18.01 25.18
CA GLY A 211 17.08 -18.76 25.02
C GLY A 211 15.83 -17.97 25.37
N VAL A 212 15.96 -16.76 25.94
CA VAL A 212 14.83 -15.91 26.32
C VAL A 212 15.00 -14.52 25.74
N PHE A 213 13.98 -14.01 25.05
CA PHE A 213 13.92 -12.67 24.51
C PHE A 213 12.72 -11.94 25.10
N ASP A 214 12.96 -10.79 25.73
CA ASP A 214 11.93 -9.86 26.20
C ASP A 214 12.01 -8.60 25.32
N LEU A 215 10.92 -8.27 24.61
CA LEU A 215 10.74 -7.00 23.91
C LEU A 215 9.72 -6.14 24.67
N TYR A 216 9.95 -4.84 24.71
CA TYR A 216 9.14 -3.86 25.44
C TYR A 216 8.79 -2.69 24.54
N ASP A 217 7.56 -2.21 24.67
CA ASP A 217 7.05 -1.00 24.02
C ASP A 217 7.37 -0.97 22.51
N VAL A 218 7.16 -2.09 21.83
CA VAL A 218 7.38 -2.19 20.38
C VAL A 218 6.30 -1.39 19.69
N GLN A 219 6.66 -0.25 19.09
CA GLN A 219 5.74 0.64 18.42
C GLN A 219 6.05 0.73 16.94
N ILE A 220 5.07 0.36 16.12
CA ILE A 220 5.09 0.51 14.67
C ILE A 220 4.44 1.87 14.35
N LYS A 221 5.29 2.88 14.13
CA LYS A 221 4.87 4.26 13.82
C LYS A 221 4.29 4.37 12.42
N GLU A 222 4.95 3.74 11.46
CA GLU A 222 4.62 3.79 10.04
C GLU A 222 4.77 2.40 9.43
N GLN A 223 3.72 1.92 8.77
CA GLN A 223 3.72 0.60 8.12
C GLN A 223 4.58 0.65 6.85
N ILE A 224 5.32 -0.41 6.57
CA ILE A 224 6.04 -0.56 5.31
C ILE A 224 5.09 -1.22 4.30
N PHE A 225 4.77 -0.51 3.23
CA PHE A 225 4.09 -1.06 2.07
C PHE A 225 5.13 -1.39 0.99
N LEU A 226 5.02 -2.58 0.40
CA LEU A 226 5.97 -3.09 -0.58
C LEU A 226 5.39 -2.98 -1.99
N GLU A 227 6.25 -2.72 -2.98
CA GLU A 227 5.89 -2.64 -4.40
C GLU A 227 6.54 -3.79 -5.19
N GLU A 228 5.93 -4.18 -6.31
CA GLU A 228 6.41 -5.26 -7.19
C GLU A 228 7.74 -4.93 -7.86
N SER A 229 7.94 -3.68 -8.29
CA SER A 229 9.07 -3.28 -9.14
C SER A 229 10.32 -2.84 -8.39
N GLU A 230 10.23 -2.51 -7.10
CA GLU A 230 11.30 -1.88 -6.34
C GLU A 230 11.62 -2.61 -5.03
N GLY A 231 12.91 -2.70 -4.70
CA GLY A 231 13.35 -3.24 -3.41
C GLY A 231 13.32 -2.18 -2.32
N THR A 232 12.74 -2.49 -1.17
CA THR A 232 12.73 -1.58 -0.02
C THR A 232 13.97 -1.80 0.83
N GLU A 233 14.82 -0.78 0.95
CA GLU A 233 15.96 -0.82 1.86
C GLU A 233 15.50 -0.64 3.31
N ILE A 234 15.95 -1.53 4.20
CA ILE A 234 15.64 -1.53 5.62
C ILE A 234 16.94 -1.59 6.42
N LEU A 235 17.04 -0.73 7.44
CA LEU A 235 18.09 -0.76 8.45
C LEU A 235 17.50 -1.08 9.82
N LEU A 236 18.14 -1.98 10.55
CA LEU A 236 17.89 -2.21 11.97
C LEU A 236 19.15 -1.81 12.75
N THR A 237 19.00 -0.94 13.75
CA THR A 237 20.10 -0.52 14.63
C THR A 237 19.76 -0.80 16.07
N PHE A 238 20.72 -1.33 16.84
CA PHE A 238 20.62 -1.45 18.30
C PHE A 238 21.49 -0.39 18.97
N ARG A 239 21.02 0.20 20.06
CA ARG A 239 21.75 1.16 20.88
C ARG A 239 21.67 0.76 22.36
N PRO A 240 22.79 0.75 23.10
CA PRO A 240 22.77 0.49 24.53
C PRO A 240 22.10 1.64 25.27
N CYS A 241 21.22 1.33 26.23
CA CYS A 241 20.61 2.33 27.09
C CYS A 241 21.61 2.81 28.17
N PRO A 242 21.77 4.12 28.42
CA PRO A 242 22.85 4.65 29.29
C PRO A 242 22.82 4.22 30.77
N GLU A 243 21.68 3.72 31.28
CA GLU A 243 21.42 3.57 32.72
C GLU A 243 21.38 2.12 33.26
N GLY A 244 21.87 1.11 32.53
CA GLY A 244 21.79 -0.30 32.95
C GLY A 244 23.14 -1.03 33.03
N GLY A 245 23.32 -1.85 34.07
CA GLY A 245 24.38 -2.88 34.12
C GLY A 245 24.11 -4.05 33.17
N LEU A 246 24.51 -5.27 33.53
CA LEU A 246 24.28 -6.50 32.72
C LEU A 246 22.79 -6.81 32.40
N ASP A 247 21.84 -6.12 33.05
CA ASP A 247 20.40 -6.18 32.78
C ASP A 247 19.89 -5.03 31.86
N ALA A 248 20.79 -4.26 31.25
CA ALA A 248 20.45 -3.17 30.35
C ALA A 248 19.61 -3.67 29.15
N ARG A 249 18.56 -2.93 28.84
CA ARG A 249 17.77 -3.12 27.61
C ARG A 249 18.44 -2.34 26.50
N ASP A 250 18.57 -2.96 25.33
CA ASP A 250 18.99 -2.24 24.13
C ASP A 250 17.77 -1.62 23.48
N GLU A 251 17.87 -0.34 23.14
CA GLU A 251 16.92 0.30 22.24
C GLU A 251 17.17 -0.23 20.82
N PHE A 252 16.12 -0.64 20.12
CA PHE A 252 16.21 -0.97 18.71
C PHE A 252 15.38 0.02 17.88
N GLN A 253 15.85 0.28 16.67
CA GLN A 253 15.17 1.11 15.70
C GLN A 253 15.23 0.45 14.32
N ILE A 254 14.09 0.39 13.64
CA ILE A 254 13.91 -0.08 12.28
C ILE A 254 13.47 1.10 11.42
N ILE A 255 14.26 1.40 10.39
CA ILE A 255 13.98 2.45 9.44
C ILE A 255 14.02 1.89 8.01
N SER A 256 13.19 2.43 7.13
CA SER A 256 13.17 2.10 5.71
C SER A 256 13.47 3.33 4.88
N TYR A 257 14.02 3.12 3.69
CA TYR A 257 14.26 4.18 2.72
C TYR A 257 13.26 4.10 1.58
N GLU A 258 12.64 5.24 1.27
CA GLU A 258 11.75 5.42 0.12
C GLU A 258 12.28 6.57 -0.76
N PRO A 259 12.43 6.40 -2.09
CA PRO A 259 13.07 7.41 -2.95
C PRO A 259 12.49 8.82 -2.87
N LYS A 260 11.17 8.95 -2.67
CA LYS A 260 10.46 10.25 -2.61
C LYS A 260 10.41 10.88 -1.21
N ARG A 261 10.42 10.06 -0.16
CA ARG A 261 10.22 10.48 1.25
C ARG A 261 11.52 10.49 2.07
N GLY A 262 12.54 9.76 1.62
CA GLY A 262 13.79 9.55 2.34
C GLY A 262 13.66 8.45 3.41
N TRP A 263 14.46 8.56 4.48
CA TRP A 263 14.43 7.63 5.60
C TRP A 263 13.19 7.85 6.48
N THR A 264 12.43 6.79 6.70
CA THR A 264 11.24 6.79 7.55
C THR A 264 11.46 5.85 8.74
N GLU A 265 11.09 6.29 9.94
CA GLU A 265 11.12 5.44 11.13
C GLU A 265 9.86 4.57 11.18
N ASN A 266 10.01 3.27 10.99
CA ASN A 266 8.88 2.34 10.93
C ASN A 266 8.56 1.73 12.29
N CYS A 267 9.57 1.20 12.98
CA CYS A 267 9.38 0.48 14.23
C CYS A 267 10.50 0.80 15.23
N HIS A 268 10.16 0.98 16.50
CA HIS A 268 11.12 1.18 17.58
C HIS A 268 10.64 0.49 18.85
N GLY A 269 11.56 0.22 19.78
CA GLY A 269 11.24 -0.36 21.08
C GLY A 269 12.51 -0.77 21.81
N TYR A 270 12.35 -1.61 22.82
CA TYR A 270 13.48 -2.12 23.60
C TYR A 270 13.52 -3.64 23.55
N ALA A 271 14.72 -4.21 23.47
CA ALA A 271 14.94 -5.64 23.46
C ALA A 271 15.96 -6.04 24.53
N GLN A 272 15.75 -7.21 25.13
CA GLN A 272 16.67 -7.83 26.07
C GLN A 272 16.74 -9.33 25.80
N ALA A 273 17.95 -9.87 25.68
CA ALA A 273 18.18 -11.30 25.51
C ALA A 273 18.85 -11.87 26.78
N ARG A 274 18.38 -13.03 27.26
CA ARG A 274 18.90 -13.70 28.46
C ARG A 274 19.16 -15.21 28.22
N PRO A 275 20.14 -15.82 28.90
CA PRO A 275 20.37 -17.27 28.84
C PRO A 275 19.22 -18.06 29.47
N LEU A 276 18.90 -19.23 28.90
CA LEU A 276 17.80 -20.10 29.36
C LEU A 276 17.98 -20.56 30.84
N LYS A 277 19.23 -20.72 31.32
CA LYS A 277 19.55 -21.20 32.69
C LYS A 277 19.44 -20.12 33.79
N ALA A 278 19.30 -18.85 33.44
CA ALA A 278 19.29 -17.75 34.41
C ALA A 278 17.95 -17.62 35.18
N THR A 279 16.91 -18.36 34.80
CA THR A 279 15.55 -18.22 35.34
C THR A 279 15.26 -19.00 36.63
N ALA A 280 16.24 -19.74 37.19
CA ALA A 280 16.04 -20.47 38.45
C ALA A 280 15.96 -19.58 39.72
N ARG A 281 16.16 -18.25 39.62
CA ARG A 281 16.18 -17.35 40.81
C ARG A 281 15.41 -16.03 40.69
N THR A 282 14.62 -15.82 39.64
CA THR A 282 13.74 -14.64 39.55
C THR A 282 12.30 -15.06 39.26
N THR A 283 11.80 -16.01 40.06
CA THR A 283 10.38 -16.23 40.29
C THR A 283 9.82 -15.05 41.08
N GLY A 284 9.29 -14.06 40.38
CA GLY A 284 8.57 -12.97 41.03
C GLY A 284 8.30 -11.80 40.09
N THR A 285 7.28 -11.92 39.23
CA THR A 285 6.31 -10.86 38.85
C THR A 285 5.49 -11.15 37.59
N PHE A 286 5.80 -12.16 36.76
CA PHE A 286 4.98 -12.48 35.58
C PHE A 286 3.94 -13.61 35.77
N ILE A 287 4.10 -14.48 36.77
CA ILE A 287 3.29 -15.72 36.89
C ILE A 287 2.12 -15.57 37.90
N SER A 288 1.81 -14.36 38.41
CA SER A 288 0.78 -14.22 39.46
C SER A 288 -0.66 -14.04 38.96
N HIS A 289 -0.92 -14.05 37.64
CA HIS A 289 -2.31 -13.99 37.13
C HIS A 289 -2.70 -15.07 36.11
N SER A 290 -1.78 -15.87 35.56
CA SER A 290 -2.12 -16.90 34.55
C SER A 290 -2.40 -18.30 35.12
N THR A 291 -2.23 -18.55 36.43
CA THR A 291 -2.46 -19.89 37.02
C THR A 291 -3.92 -20.21 37.40
N SER A 292 -4.94 -19.51 36.87
CA SER A 292 -6.34 -19.74 37.32
C SER A 292 -7.43 -19.90 36.26
N ARG A 293 -7.12 -20.20 34.99
CA ARG A 293 -8.13 -20.77 34.08
C ARG A 293 -7.60 -22.02 33.38
N ARG A 294 -7.90 -23.15 34.02
CA ARG A 294 -7.77 -24.51 33.46
C ARG A 294 -8.23 -24.52 32.01
N ARG A 295 -7.51 -25.24 31.14
CA ARG A 295 -8.10 -25.88 29.94
C ARG A 295 -9.52 -26.35 30.30
N PRO A 296 -10.57 -25.97 29.57
CA PRO A 296 -11.87 -26.56 29.78
C PRO A 296 -11.71 -28.08 29.74
N THR A 297 -11.99 -28.76 30.85
CA THR A 297 -11.88 -30.22 30.97
C THR A 297 -12.92 -30.97 30.14
N ASN A 298 -13.83 -30.23 29.49
CA ASN A 298 -14.81 -30.73 28.54
C ASN A 298 -14.48 -30.18 27.15
N PRO A 299 -14.44 -31.02 26.09
CA PRO A 299 -14.38 -30.51 24.73
C PRO A 299 -15.56 -29.56 24.50
N PRO A 300 -15.35 -28.33 24.02
CA PRO A 300 -16.44 -27.43 23.66
C PRO A 300 -17.34 -28.11 22.60
N ASN A 301 -18.65 -27.85 22.64
CA ASN A 301 -19.60 -28.34 21.64
C ASN A 301 -19.03 -28.13 20.22
N ASP A 302 -18.99 -29.19 19.41
CA ASP A 302 -18.52 -29.14 18.01
C ASP A 302 -19.27 -28.08 17.16
N GLU A 303 -20.46 -27.64 17.59
CA GLU A 303 -21.28 -26.61 16.93
C GLU A 303 -20.64 -25.22 16.83
N LYS A 304 -19.66 -24.86 17.68
CA LYS A 304 -19.01 -23.53 17.65
C LYS A 304 -17.60 -23.52 17.04
N ARG A 305 -17.14 -24.65 16.50
CA ARG A 305 -15.80 -24.79 15.94
C ARG A 305 -15.76 -24.31 14.50
N LEU A 306 -14.95 -23.27 14.22
CA LEU A 306 -14.73 -22.80 12.86
C LEU A 306 -13.49 -23.46 12.25
N ALA A 307 -13.64 -24.10 11.08
CA ALA A 307 -12.50 -24.64 10.34
C ALA A 307 -11.59 -23.51 9.82
N GLY A 308 -10.28 -23.73 9.85
CA GLY A 308 -9.28 -22.73 9.42
C GLY A 308 -9.49 -22.22 8.00
N ALA A 309 -9.90 -23.08 7.07
CA ALA A 309 -10.23 -22.65 5.70
C ALA A 309 -11.37 -21.62 5.66
N HIS A 310 -12.40 -21.80 6.50
CA HIS A 310 -13.51 -20.86 6.60
C HIS A 310 -13.08 -19.57 7.32
N TYR A 311 -12.22 -19.68 8.33
CA TYR A 311 -11.60 -18.53 9.00
C TYR A 311 -10.86 -17.61 8.00
N TYR A 312 -10.00 -18.17 7.15
CA TYR A 312 -9.27 -17.37 6.16
C TYR A 312 -10.16 -16.83 5.04
N PHE A 313 -11.21 -17.56 4.65
CA PHE A 313 -12.23 -17.04 3.72
C PHE A 313 -12.92 -15.79 4.29
N ASN A 314 -13.32 -15.84 5.56
CA ASN A 314 -13.92 -14.71 6.26
C ASN A 314 -12.95 -13.53 6.37
N MET A 315 -11.68 -13.78 6.71
CA MET A 315 -10.66 -12.73 6.73
C MET A 315 -10.50 -12.07 5.35
N GLY A 316 -10.50 -12.86 4.27
CA GLY A 316 -10.47 -12.36 2.90
C GLY A 316 -11.64 -11.43 2.58
N SER A 317 -12.85 -11.75 3.05
CA SER A 317 -14.04 -10.90 2.86
C SER A 317 -13.97 -9.56 3.60
N THR A 318 -13.18 -9.46 4.67
CA THR A 318 -12.89 -8.18 5.36
C THR A 318 -11.78 -7.36 4.70
N GLY A 319 -11.14 -7.91 3.66
CA GLY A 319 -10.02 -7.29 2.97
C GLY A 319 -8.64 -7.64 3.55
N VAL A 320 -8.50 -8.71 4.34
CA VAL A 320 -7.18 -9.19 4.80
C VAL A 320 -6.85 -10.50 4.11
N ALA A 321 -5.76 -10.52 3.34
CA ALA A 321 -5.23 -11.73 2.73
C ALA A 321 -3.93 -12.14 3.44
N TYR A 322 -3.75 -13.46 3.57
CA TYR A 322 -2.58 -14.04 4.20
C TYR A 322 -1.82 -14.94 3.23
N PRO A 323 -0.49 -15.00 3.33
CA PRO A 323 0.31 -15.96 2.59
C PRO A 323 -0.06 -17.40 2.92
N ARG A 324 0.04 -18.28 1.93
CA ARG A 324 -0.25 -19.71 2.13
C ARG A 324 0.58 -20.32 3.26
N GLY A 325 1.89 -20.00 3.32
CA GLY A 325 2.78 -20.40 4.41
C GLY A 325 2.43 -19.83 5.80
N PHE A 326 1.52 -18.85 5.88
CA PHE A 326 1.06 -18.21 7.11
C PHE A 326 -0.33 -18.71 7.55
N MET A 327 -0.97 -19.56 6.74
CA MET A 327 -2.25 -20.18 7.04
C MET A 327 -2.09 -21.39 8.00
N ASN A 328 -1.58 -21.12 9.21
CA ASN A 328 -1.27 -22.17 10.18
C ASN A 328 -2.51 -22.67 10.96
N LEU A 329 -3.50 -21.82 11.20
CA LEU A 329 -4.73 -22.18 11.94
C LEU A 329 -5.50 -23.31 11.26
N GLN A 330 -5.73 -24.40 12.00
CA GLN A 330 -6.55 -25.53 11.56
C GLN A 330 -8.01 -25.36 11.98
N HIS A 331 -8.24 -24.81 13.17
CA HIS A 331 -9.56 -24.46 13.67
C HIS A 331 -9.44 -23.40 14.77
N VAL A 332 -10.48 -22.59 14.90
CA VAL A 332 -10.63 -21.54 15.91
C VAL A 332 -11.94 -21.78 16.66
N ILE A 333 -11.89 -21.65 17.98
CA ILE A 333 -13.03 -21.84 18.87
C ILE A 333 -13.18 -20.56 19.70
N PRO A 334 -14.33 -19.87 19.64
CA PRO A 334 -14.61 -18.74 20.53
C PRO A 334 -14.75 -19.21 21.97
N ASP A 335 -14.18 -18.46 22.91
CA ASP A 335 -14.27 -18.65 24.35
C ASP A 335 -14.98 -17.43 24.99
N GLU A 336 -15.45 -17.54 26.25
CA GLU A 336 -16.18 -16.46 26.93
C GLU A 336 -15.40 -15.13 27.00
N THR A 337 -14.07 -15.21 26.97
CA THR A 337 -13.16 -14.06 27.11
C THR A 337 -12.18 -13.86 25.94
N GLY A 338 -12.36 -14.58 24.82
CA GLY A 338 -11.47 -14.52 23.66
C GLY A 338 -11.69 -15.67 22.67
N ALA A 339 -10.61 -16.25 22.16
CA ALA A 339 -10.62 -17.44 21.32
C ALA A 339 -9.41 -18.35 21.58
N ILE A 340 -9.57 -19.62 21.17
CA ILE A 340 -8.51 -20.63 21.16
C ILE A 340 -8.33 -21.11 19.72
N GLY A 341 -7.10 -20.99 19.20
CA GLY A 341 -6.72 -21.49 17.89
C GLY A 341 -5.76 -22.66 17.99
N THR A 342 -6.05 -23.76 17.30
CA THR A 342 -5.06 -24.83 17.10
C THR A 342 -4.41 -24.66 15.74
N ALA A 343 -3.09 -24.64 15.72
CA ALA A 343 -2.29 -24.32 14.55
C ALA A 343 -1.29 -25.42 14.21
N ARG A 344 -0.95 -25.52 12.93
CA ARG A 344 0.11 -26.39 12.40
C ARG A 344 0.99 -25.58 11.46
N ILE A 345 2.29 -25.56 11.76
CA ILE A 345 3.30 -24.84 10.97
C ILE A 345 3.27 -25.36 9.52
N GLN A 346 3.05 -24.47 8.56
CA GLN A 346 3.16 -24.77 7.12
C GLN A 346 4.62 -24.67 6.66
N ASP A 347 4.92 -25.26 5.49
CA ASP A 347 6.25 -25.17 4.89
C ASP A 347 6.38 -23.92 4.02
N THR A 348 6.97 -22.85 4.56
CA THR A 348 7.17 -21.57 3.87
C THR A 348 8.22 -21.65 2.75
N ARG A 349 9.11 -22.65 2.80
CA ARG A 349 10.12 -22.90 1.76
C ARG A 349 9.51 -23.23 0.41
N LEU A 350 8.27 -23.73 0.38
CA LEU A 350 7.57 -24.03 -0.87
C LEU A 350 7.30 -22.77 -1.71
N ASP A 351 7.22 -21.60 -1.06
CA ASP A 351 7.01 -20.32 -1.72
C ASP A 351 8.35 -19.63 -2.07
N MET A 352 9.48 -20.15 -1.60
CA MET A 352 10.80 -19.53 -1.74
C MET A 352 11.53 -19.95 -3.03
N PRO A 353 12.31 -19.07 -3.67
CA PRO A 353 13.12 -19.41 -4.83
C PRO A 353 14.06 -20.59 -4.52
N MET A 354 14.06 -21.60 -5.39
CA MET A 354 14.86 -22.83 -5.23
C MET A 354 14.60 -23.59 -3.91
N GLY A 355 13.49 -23.32 -3.22
CA GLY A 355 13.17 -23.95 -1.93
C GLY A 355 14.12 -23.57 -0.79
N HIS A 356 14.89 -22.49 -0.95
CA HIS A 356 15.90 -22.06 0.03
C HIS A 356 15.34 -20.99 0.97
N GLU A 357 15.48 -21.20 2.28
CA GLU A 357 15.11 -20.25 3.32
C GLU A 357 16.20 -20.31 4.41
N THR A 358 16.63 -19.14 4.89
CA THR A 358 17.62 -19.01 5.96
C THR A 358 17.04 -19.51 7.29
N PRO A 359 17.86 -20.02 8.22
CA PRO A 359 17.36 -20.51 9.50
C PRO A 359 16.90 -19.35 10.40
N TYR A 360 15.65 -19.42 10.87
CA TYR A 360 15.07 -18.45 11.80
C TYR A 360 15.13 -18.95 13.25
N LYS A 361 15.45 -18.07 14.21
CA LYS A 361 15.21 -18.34 15.63
C LYS A 361 13.72 -18.53 15.94
N LEU A 362 12.87 -17.69 15.35
CA LEU A 362 11.42 -17.83 15.34
C LEU A 362 10.85 -17.25 14.03
N HIS A 363 10.30 -18.11 13.17
CA HIS A 363 9.77 -17.68 11.88
C HIS A 363 8.51 -16.78 12.05
N PRO A 364 8.35 -15.70 11.26
CA PRO A 364 7.23 -14.78 11.39
C PRO A 364 5.86 -15.43 11.32
N SER A 365 5.69 -16.51 10.54
CA SER A 365 4.40 -17.20 10.38
C SER A 365 3.84 -17.73 11.71
N ILE A 366 4.70 -18.09 12.67
CA ILE A 366 4.30 -18.59 13.99
C ILE A 366 3.73 -17.45 14.84
N ILE A 367 4.47 -16.33 14.95
CA ILE A 367 4.02 -15.14 15.68
C ILE A 367 2.76 -14.55 15.03
N HIS A 368 2.69 -14.59 13.71
CA HIS A 368 1.54 -14.10 12.96
C HIS A 368 0.26 -14.86 13.30
N SER A 369 0.37 -16.16 13.60
CA SER A 369 -0.79 -16.96 14.02
C SER A 369 -1.34 -16.52 15.37
N MET A 370 -0.50 -15.96 16.25
CA MET A 370 -0.96 -15.32 17.50
C MET A 370 -1.76 -14.06 17.23
N ILE A 371 -1.30 -13.22 16.31
CA ILE A 371 -2.01 -12.01 15.88
C ILE A 371 -3.34 -12.40 15.22
N GLN A 372 -3.36 -13.44 14.39
CA GLN A 372 -4.60 -13.94 13.79
C GLN A 372 -5.63 -14.35 14.87
N VAL A 373 -5.26 -15.11 15.90
CA VAL A 373 -6.23 -15.50 16.95
C VAL A 373 -6.68 -14.29 17.78
N ALA A 374 -5.81 -13.29 17.98
CA ALA A 374 -6.19 -12.02 18.59
C ALA A 374 -7.26 -11.25 17.78
N ASP A 375 -7.25 -11.39 16.46
CA ASP A 375 -8.22 -10.83 15.50
C ASP A 375 -9.37 -11.80 15.17
N SER A 376 -9.67 -12.75 16.07
CA SER A 376 -10.65 -13.81 15.81
C SER A 376 -12.08 -13.32 15.60
N ASP A 377 -12.46 -12.13 16.09
CA ASP A 377 -13.77 -11.50 15.83
C ASP A 377 -14.06 -11.32 14.32
N MET A 378 -13.07 -10.88 13.55
CA MET A 378 -13.18 -10.72 12.10
C MET A 378 -13.27 -12.07 11.39
N GLY A 379 -12.39 -13.01 11.73
CA GLY A 379 -12.35 -14.32 11.08
C GLY A 379 -13.55 -15.21 11.47
N LEU A 380 -14.19 -14.98 12.61
CA LEU A 380 -15.40 -15.69 13.03
C LEU A 380 -16.67 -15.16 12.33
N THR A 381 -16.74 -13.86 12.05
CA THR A 381 -17.97 -13.23 11.52
C THR A 381 -17.93 -12.91 10.02
N GLY A 382 -16.73 -12.74 9.43
CA GLY A 382 -16.57 -12.23 8.06
C GLY A 382 -16.98 -10.76 7.92
N THR A 383 -17.13 -10.05 9.03
CA THR A 383 -17.54 -8.64 9.07
C THR A 383 -16.59 -7.85 9.96
N GLY A 384 -16.24 -6.64 9.57
CA GLY A 384 -15.34 -5.78 10.33
C GLY A 384 -14.45 -4.94 9.43
N THR A 385 -13.83 -3.91 10.02
CA THR A 385 -12.79 -3.12 9.35
C THR A 385 -11.46 -3.81 9.56
N PRO A 386 -10.65 -4.05 8.51
CA PRO A 386 -9.37 -4.72 8.66
C PRO A 386 -8.42 -3.88 9.52
N ARG A 387 -7.54 -4.55 10.26
CA ARG A 387 -6.71 -3.94 11.30
C ARG A 387 -5.25 -4.33 11.13
N LEU A 388 -4.34 -3.43 11.45
CA LEU A 388 -2.90 -3.72 11.55
C LEU A 388 -2.41 -3.50 12.98
N PRO A 389 -1.51 -4.37 13.48
CA PRO A 389 -0.80 -4.13 14.73
C PRO A 389 -0.02 -2.81 14.68
N ARG A 390 -0.22 -1.99 15.72
CA ARG A 390 0.49 -0.71 15.90
C ARG A 390 1.42 -0.73 17.09
N ALA A 391 1.07 -1.44 18.16
CA ALA A 391 1.94 -1.55 19.32
C ALA A 391 1.86 -2.92 19.99
N PHE A 392 2.97 -3.32 20.61
CA PHE A 392 3.06 -4.44 21.52
C PHE A 392 3.70 -3.93 22.81
N HIS A 393 2.93 -3.84 23.90
CA HIS A 393 3.46 -3.39 25.20
C HIS A 393 4.58 -4.30 25.68
N ARG A 394 4.40 -5.62 25.55
CA ARG A 394 5.45 -6.59 25.87
C ARG A 394 5.32 -7.87 25.06
N VAL A 395 6.45 -8.37 24.55
CA VAL A 395 6.54 -9.68 23.90
C VAL A 395 7.63 -10.48 24.60
N ARG A 396 7.29 -11.66 25.12
CA ARG A 396 8.25 -12.60 25.70
C ARG A 396 8.30 -13.86 24.88
N ILE A 397 9.51 -14.30 24.54
CA ILE A 397 9.75 -15.51 23.74
C ILE A 397 10.78 -16.37 24.45
N GLN A 398 10.41 -17.61 24.70
CA GLN A 398 11.26 -18.63 25.30
C GLN A 398 11.51 -19.74 24.26
N LEU A 399 12.73 -19.77 23.74
CA LEU A 399 13.22 -20.78 22.82
C LEU A 399 13.88 -21.90 23.63
N ASP A 400 13.07 -22.87 24.04
CA ASP A 400 13.58 -24.13 24.60
C ASP A 400 14.17 -25.02 23.48
N GLU A 401 15.17 -25.84 23.83
CA GLU A 401 15.74 -26.88 22.97
C GLU A 401 14.72 -27.99 22.67
N GLY A 402 13.77 -28.21 23.58
CA GLY A 402 12.70 -29.20 23.42
C GLY A 402 11.56 -28.80 22.47
N TRP A 403 11.46 -27.52 22.09
CA TRP A 403 10.35 -27.02 21.27
C TRP A 403 10.60 -27.25 19.77
N ARG A 404 9.76 -28.09 19.13
CA ARG A 404 9.80 -28.35 17.69
C ARG A 404 9.15 -27.20 16.91
N ARG A 405 9.92 -26.59 16.01
CA ARG A 405 9.51 -25.44 15.19
C ARG A 405 9.51 -25.75 13.68
N ASP A 406 9.69 -27.01 13.31
CA ASP A 406 9.74 -27.45 11.92
C ASP A 406 8.32 -27.56 11.32
N SER A 407 8.24 -27.55 9.99
CA SER A 407 6.99 -27.77 9.25
C SER A 407 6.25 -29.01 9.74
N GLY A 408 4.94 -28.87 9.94
CA GLY A 408 4.07 -29.91 10.47
C GLY A 408 3.93 -29.95 12.00
N SER A 409 4.79 -29.24 12.75
CA SER A 409 4.67 -29.14 14.21
C SER A 409 3.38 -28.43 14.63
N ARG A 410 2.78 -28.84 15.75
CA ARG A 410 1.49 -28.33 16.24
C ARG A 410 1.66 -27.50 17.49
N TYR A 411 0.88 -26.43 17.59
CA TYR A 411 0.83 -25.58 18.76
C TYR A 411 -0.58 -25.03 18.96
N THR A 412 -0.86 -24.57 20.17
CA THR A 412 -2.12 -23.93 20.54
C THR A 412 -1.86 -22.48 20.87
N VAL A 413 -2.74 -21.60 20.42
CA VAL A 413 -2.75 -20.20 20.76
C VAL A 413 -4.04 -19.90 21.52
N GLN A 414 -3.93 -19.17 22.62
CA GLN A 414 -5.06 -18.73 23.42
C GLN A 414 -5.00 -17.23 23.64
N THR A 415 -6.15 -16.57 23.58
CA THR A 415 -6.30 -15.17 23.94
C THR A 415 -7.14 -15.02 25.19
N ASN A 416 -6.78 -14.07 26.05
CA ASN A 416 -7.58 -13.69 27.20
C ASN A 416 -7.66 -12.17 27.31
N THR A 417 -8.87 -11.64 27.40
CA THR A 417 -9.13 -10.21 27.54
C THR A 417 -9.66 -9.93 28.94
N ALA A 418 -8.85 -9.34 29.82
CA ALA A 418 -9.30 -9.00 31.17
C ALA A 418 -10.25 -7.78 31.13
N ALA A 419 -11.53 -7.98 31.47
CA ALA A 419 -12.50 -6.92 31.73
C ALA A 419 -12.74 -5.89 30.60
N GLY A 420 -12.68 -6.32 29.33
CA GLY A 420 -13.11 -5.51 28.18
C GLY A 420 -12.23 -4.30 27.85
N ARG A 421 -10.99 -4.23 28.39
CA ARG A 421 -10.00 -3.21 28.00
C ARG A 421 -9.03 -3.79 26.95
N PRO A 422 -8.95 -3.22 25.73
CA PRO A 422 -8.05 -3.70 24.68
C PRO A 422 -6.57 -3.78 25.11
N GLU A 423 -6.12 -2.83 25.94
CA GLU A 423 -4.76 -2.76 26.49
C GLU A 423 -4.38 -3.97 27.38
N SER A 424 -5.36 -4.78 27.79
CA SER A 424 -5.17 -5.96 28.63
C SER A 424 -5.18 -7.29 27.85
N LEU A 425 -5.27 -7.23 26.52
CA LEU A 425 -5.26 -8.43 25.69
C LEU A 425 -3.94 -9.17 25.86
N LEU A 426 -4.05 -10.41 26.36
CA LEU A 426 -2.95 -11.35 26.49
C LEU A 426 -3.14 -12.48 25.47
N VAL A 427 -2.10 -12.76 24.70
CA VAL A 427 -2.06 -13.84 23.72
C VAL A 427 -0.89 -14.75 24.05
N GLU A 428 -1.16 -16.04 24.25
CA GLU A 428 -0.15 -17.02 24.67
C GLU A 428 -0.13 -18.21 23.72
N LEU A 429 1.08 -18.69 23.44
CA LEU A 429 1.34 -19.84 22.58
C LEU A 429 1.95 -20.97 23.42
N PHE A 430 1.39 -22.17 23.25
CA PHE A 430 1.79 -23.39 23.95
C PHE A 430 2.14 -24.49 22.95
N ASP A 431 3.18 -25.27 23.22
CA ASP A 431 3.50 -26.45 22.42
C ASP A 431 2.47 -27.55 22.72
N ALA A 432 1.76 -27.99 21.68
CA ALA A 432 0.73 -29.03 21.83
C ALA A 432 1.33 -30.43 22.04
N THR A 433 2.62 -30.59 21.75
CA THR A 433 3.35 -31.87 21.72
C THR A 433 4.56 -31.92 22.66
N GLY A 434 4.83 -30.82 23.36
CA GLY A 434 6.01 -30.65 24.21
C GLY A 434 5.91 -31.36 25.56
N PRO A 435 7.04 -31.49 26.28
CA PRO A 435 7.09 -32.15 27.59
C PRO A 435 6.33 -31.40 28.69
N ASP A 436 6.11 -30.09 28.53
CA ASP A 436 5.33 -29.25 29.44
C ASP A 436 4.35 -28.35 28.65
N PRO A 437 3.14 -28.86 28.32
CA PRO A 437 2.16 -28.14 27.50
C PRO A 437 1.46 -26.98 28.25
N GLU A 438 1.74 -26.81 29.54
CA GLU A 438 1.11 -25.77 30.38
C GLU A 438 1.98 -24.50 30.49
N THR A 439 3.25 -24.56 30.06
CA THR A 439 4.14 -23.40 30.04
C THR A 439 4.05 -22.66 28.69
N SER A 440 3.72 -21.38 28.73
CA SER A 440 3.68 -20.51 27.54
C SER A 440 5.09 -20.31 26.97
N LEU A 441 5.27 -20.57 25.67
CA LEU A 441 6.54 -20.37 24.96
C LEU A 441 6.66 -18.98 24.36
N VAL A 442 5.53 -18.40 23.94
CA VAL A 442 5.45 -17.01 23.48
C VAL A 442 4.26 -16.34 24.15
N SER A 443 4.47 -15.16 24.71
CA SER A 443 3.42 -14.34 25.32
C SER A 443 3.47 -12.94 24.75
N ILE A 444 2.34 -12.45 24.25
CA ILE A 444 2.15 -11.08 23.76
C ILE A 444 1.14 -10.40 24.68
N LEU A 445 1.54 -9.30 25.31
CA LEU A 445 0.68 -8.49 26.17
C LEU A 445 0.47 -7.12 25.54
N GLY A 446 -0.78 -6.65 25.55
CA GLY A 446 -1.14 -5.32 25.10
C GLY A 446 -0.88 -5.16 23.60
N LEU A 447 -1.43 -6.05 22.80
CA LEU A 447 -1.45 -5.91 21.35
C LEU A 447 -2.50 -4.84 20.97
N GLU A 448 -2.03 -3.71 20.46
CA GLU A 448 -2.87 -2.62 19.97
C GLU A 448 -2.94 -2.63 18.46
N HIS A 449 -4.14 -2.37 17.94
CA HIS A 449 -4.41 -2.34 16.51
C HIS A 449 -4.81 -0.94 16.05
N THR A 450 -4.52 -0.63 14.79
CA THR A 450 -5.11 0.51 14.08
C THR A 450 -5.98 -0.05 12.96
N ALA A 451 -7.24 0.42 12.89
CA ALA A 451 -8.10 0.11 11.76
C ALA A 451 -7.47 0.72 10.49
N VAL A 452 -7.28 -0.12 9.49
CA VAL A 452 -6.93 0.31 8.15
C VAL A 452 -8.22 0.46 7.42
N GLU A 453 -8.52 1.70 7.07
CA GLU A 453 -9.64 1.93 6.20
C GLU A 453 -9.25 1.49 4.80
N PRO A 454 -10.21 0.97 4.01
CA PRO A 454 -9.99 0.74 2.60
C PRO A 454 -9.35 2.00 2.03
N PRO A 455 -8.28 1.87 1.20
CA PRO A 455 -7.80 3.02 0.44
C PRO A 455 -9.05 3.63 -0.14
N GLN A 456 -9.37 4.87 0.25
CA GLN A 456 -10.57 5.52 -0.21
C GLN A 456 -10.42 5.51 -1.73
N ALA A 457 -11.20 4.66 -2.42
CA ALA A 457 -11.40 4.75 -3.85
C ALA A 457 -11.63 6.23 -4.09
N GLU A 458 -10.77 6.86 -4.87
CA GLU A 458 -10.36 8.27 -4.86
C GLU A 458 -11.46 9.36 -4.71
N SER A 459 -12.58 9.23 -3.99
CA SER A 459 -13.87 9.35 -4.67
C SER A 459 -13.68 8.88 -6.11
N ALA A 460 -13.64 7.55 -6.31
CA ALA A 460 -13.81 7.06 -7.67
C ALA A 460 -15.06 7.79 -8.16
N ASP A 461 -14.91 8.58 -9.22
CA ASP A 461 -16.06 9.07 -9.95
C ASP A 461 -17.01 7.88 -10.05
N PRO A 462 -18.31 8.08 -9.75
CA PRO A 462 -19.26 6.99 -9.63
C PRO A 462 -19.02 5.97 -10.74
N GLU A 463 -18.75 4.71 -10.38
CA GLU A 463 -18.23 3.72 -11.33
C GLU A 463 -19.02 3.75 -12.64
N ASP A 464 -18.33 3.67 -13.77
CA ASP A 464 -18.99 3.54 -15.06
C ASP A 464 -19.67 2.16 -15.15
N LEU A 465 -20.90 2.08 -14.64
CA LEU A 465 -21.68 0.83 -14.60
C LEU A 465 -22.27 0.49 -15.97
N CYS A 466 -22.58 1.51 -16.77
CA CYS A 466 -23.29 1.39 -18.03
C CYS A 466 -22.44 1.83 -19.20
N TYR A 467 -22.47 1.00 -20.24
CA TYR A 467 -21.82 1.24 -21.51
C TYR A 467 -22.83 1.03 -22.63
N LYS A 468 -22.65 1.75 -23.72
CA LYS A 468 -23.41 1.59 -24.96
C LYS A 468 -22.48 1.47 -26.15
N THR A 469 -22.98 0.84 -27.22
CA THR A 469 -22.27 0.84 -28.50
C THR A 469 -22.55 2.13 -29.25
N VAL A 470 -21.48 2.84 -29.62
CA VAL A 470 -21.52 4.02 -30.49
C VAL A 470 -20.85 3.64 -31.80
N TRP A 471 -21.37 4.15 -32.92
CA TRP A 471 -20.82 3.91 -34.24
C TRP A 471 -20.06 5.14 -34.71
N GLU A 472 -18.83 4.93 -35.16
CA GLU A 472 -17.96 6.00 -35.67
C GLU A 472 -17.57 5.71 -37.12
N PRO A 473 -17.36 6.72 -37.96
CA PRO A 473 -16.87 6.52 -39.32
C PRO A 473 -15.55 5.75 -39.31
N ALA A 474 -15.42 4.74 -40.17
CA ALA A 474 -14.19 3.99 -40.29
C ALA A 474 -13.10 4.89 -40.88
N ALA A 475 -12.26 5.47 -40.01
CA ALA A 475 -11.19 6.37 -40.41
C ALA A 475 -10.29 5.72 -41.48
N GLU A 476 -9.91 6.47 -42.51
CA GLU A 476 -8.80 6.13 -43.42
C GLU A 476 -7.48 6.25 -42.64
N ARG A 477 -7.26 5.40 -41.63
CA ARG A 477 -5.92 5.28 -41.06
C ARG A 477 -5.03 4.72 -42.17
N GLN A 478 -3.99 5.48 -42.53
CA GLN A 478 -3.06 5.29 -43.66
C GLN A 478 -2.30 3.94 -43.71
N LEU A 479 -2.76 2.87 -43.04
CA LEU A 479 -2.01 1.65 -42.77
C LEU A 479 -2.74 0.32 -43.04
N ASN A 480 -4.03 0.30 -43.42
CA ASN A 480 -4.74 -0.96 -43.71
C ASN A 480 -4.79 -1.23 -45.23
N GLY A 481 -3.61 -1.39 -45.84
CA GLY A 481 -3.43 -1.76 -47.24
C GLY A 481 -3.25 -3.28 -47.40
N VAL A 482 -3.43 -3.80 -48.62
CA VAL A 482 -3.21 -5.21 -48.94
C VAL A 482 -1.75 -5.61 -48.71
N ASP A 483 -1.48 -6.55 -47.81
CA ASP A 483 -0.14 -7.14 -47.63
C ASP A 483 0.04 -8.28 -48.66
N LYS A 484 0.79 -7.99 -49.73
CA LYS A 484 1.11 -8.97 -50.77
C LYS A 484 1.93 -10.15 -50.23
N GLY A 485 2.75 -9.95 -49.21
CA GLY A 485 3.51 -11.01 -48.55
C GLY A 485 2.60 -11.95 -47.76
N HIS A 486 1.61 -11.38 -47.06
CA HIS A 486 0.58 -12.15 -46.36
C HIS A 486 -0.24 -13.03 -47.32
N ILE A 487 -0.66 -12.48 -48.46
CA ILE A 487 -1.37 -13.25 -49.50
C ILE A 487 -0.51 -14.38 -50.06
N GLN A 488 0.77 -14.11 -50.35
CA GLN A 488 1.71 -15.10 -50.87
C GLN A 488 1.99 -16.24 -49.88
N SER A 489 1.96 -15.95 -48.57
CA SER A 489 2.19 -16.94 -47.52
C SER A 489 1.01 -17.92 -47.29
N HIS A 490 -0.19 -17.64 -47.82
CA HIS A 490 -1.42 -18.42 -47.56
C HIS A 490 -2.12 -18.92 -48.84
N ASP A 491 -1.37 -19.55 -49.75
CA ASP A 491 -1.85 -20.26 -50.96
C ASP A 491 -2.60 -19.40 -52.02
N SER A 492 -2.52 -18.07 -51.92
CA SER A 492 -3.03 -17.12 -52.94
C SER A 492 -4.45 -17.43 -53.47
N ARG A 493 -5.34 -17.88 -52.58
CA ARG A 493 -6.71 -18.30 -52.93
C ARG A 493 -7.75 -17.42 -52.22
N VAL A 494 -8.68 -16.87 -53.00
CA VAL A 494 -9.84 -16.09 -52.51
C VAL A 494 -11.13 -16.78 -52.96
N VAL A 495 -12.02 -17.08 -52.02
CA VAL A 495 -13.30 -17.77 -52.28
C VAL A 495 -14.46 -16.92 -51.80
N VAL A 496 -15.45 -16.70 -52.66
CA VAL A 496 -16.72 -16.06 -52.29
C VAL A 496 -17.79 -17.13 -52.11
N ILE A 497 -18.27 -17.29 -50.89
CA ILE A 497 -19.37 -18.18 -50.52
C ILE A 497 -20.66 -17.36 -50.50
N SER A 498 -21.66 -17.73 -51.29
CA SER A 498 -22.96 -17.05 -51.29
C SER A 498 -24.06 -18.02 -50.85
N THR A 499 -24.95 -17.58 -49.96
CA THR A 499 -26.15 -18.34 -49.59
C THR A 499 -27.29 -18.17 -50.61
N CYS A 500 -27.12 -17.29 -51.61
CA CYS A 500 -28.03 -17.09 -52.73
C CYS A 500 -27.60 -17.91 -53.96
N THR A 501 -28.54 -18.21 -54.87
CA THR A 501 -28.23 -18.91 -56.13
C THR A 501 -27.22 -18.15 -56.98
N SER A 502 -26.36 -18.86 -57.72
CA SER A 502 -25.17 -18.41 -58.48
C SER A 502 -25.36 -17.33 -59.56
N ALA A 503 -26.52 -16.66 -59.63
CA ALA A 503 -26.84 -15.56 -60.54
C ALA A 503 -27.02 -14.21 -59.81
N ASP A 504 -26.36 -14.03 -58.66
CA ASP A 504 -26.43 -12.79 -57.88
C ASP A 504 -25.51 -11.70 -58.48
N ALA A 505 -26.11 -10.57 -58.87
CA ALA A 505 -25.42 -9.44 -59.46
C ALA A 505 -24.35 -8.85 -58.52
N LEU A 506 -24.56 -8.92 -57.19
CA LEU A 506 -23.62 -8.46 -56.17
C LEU A 506 -22.34 -9.30 -56.20
N VAL A 507 -22.47 -10.62 -56.24
CA VAL A 507 -21.35 -11.56 -56.22
C VAL A 507 -20.50 -11.45 -57.50
N SER A 508 -21.13 -11.24 -58.65
CA SER A 508 -20.43 -11.03 -59.91
C SER A 508 -19.62 -9.73 -59.92
N LYS A 509 -20.18 -8.65 -59.37
CA LYS A 509 -19.51 -7.34 -59.26
C LYS A 509 -18.36 -7.38 -58.26
N LEU A 510 -18.60 -7.97 -57.09
CA LEU A 510 -17.59 -8.21 -56.05
C LEU A 510 -16.42 -9.04 -56.58
N SER A 511 -16.69 -10.10 -57.34
CA SER A 511 -15.64 -10.94 -57.95
C SER A 511 -14.75 -10.14 -58.91
N THR A 512 -15.33 -9.21 -59.67
CA THR A 512 -14.58 -8.33 -60.58
C THR A 512 -13.68 -7.36 -59.80
N MET A 513 -14.18 -6.77 -58.72
CA MET A 513 -13.41 -5.85 -57.88
C MET A 513 -12.28 -6.54 -57.12
N LEU A 514 -12.54 -7.70 -56.53
CA LEU A 514 -11.53 -8.50 -55.83
C LEU A 514 -10.39 -8.93 -56.75
N GLN A 515 -10.68 -9.27 -58.01
CA GLN A 515 -9.63 -9.57 -58.98
C GLN A 515 -8.75 -8.35 -59.26
N GLY A 516 -9.35 -7.15 -59.30
CA GLY A 516 -8.64 -5.88 -59.43
C GLY A 516 -7.74 -5.55 -58.25
N SER A 517 -8.22 -5.77 -57.01
CA SER A 517 -7.49 -5.39 -55.80
C SER A 517 -6.47 -6.43 -55.32
N THR A 518 -6.76 -7.72 -55.47
CA THR A 518 -5.89 -8.82 -55.01
C THR A 518 -4.98 -9.39 -56.10
N GLY A 519 -5.32 -9.20 -57.38
CA GLY A 519 -4.65 -9.86 -58.51
C GLY A 519 -4.97 -11.35 -58.64
N ILE A 520 -5.80 -11.92 -57.76
CA ILE A 520 -6.24 -13.32 -57.76
C ILE A 520 -7.67 -13.36 -58.30
N LYS A 521 -7.96 -14.30 -59.22
CA LYS A 521 -9.33 -14.51 -59.68
C LYS A 521 -10.11 -15.29 -58.60
N PRO A 522 -11.12 -14.69 -57.94
CA PRO A 522 -11.86 -15.36 -56.89
C PRO A 522 -12.73 -16.49 -57.47
N THR A 523 -12.91 -17.56 -56.70
CA THR A 523 -13.83 -18.65 -57.03
C THR A 523 -15.13 -18.50 -56.23
N THR A 524 -16.27 -18.63 -56.91
CA THR A 524 -17.58 -18.62 -56.26
C THR A 524 -18.01 -20.05 -55.96
N SER A 525 -18.44 -20.33 -54.72
CA SER A 525 -18.91 -21.65 -54.31
C SER A 525 -20.08 -21.56 -53.33
N GLN A 526 -20.77 -22.68 -53.13
CA GLN A 526 -21.66 -22.88 -51.98
C GLN A 526 -20.85 -23.41 -50.79
N LEU A 527 -21.30 -23.17 -49.56
CA LEU A 527 -20.56 -23.53 -48.34
C LEU A 527 -20.17 -25.03 -48.32
N LEU A 528 -21.08 -25.92 -48.70
CA LEU A 528 -20.85 -27.37 -48.69
C LEU A 528 -19.99 -27.87 -49.86
N ASP A 529 -19.84 -27.07 -50.92
CA ASP A 529 -19.11 -27.44 -52.14
C ASP A 529 -17.65 -26.94 -52.11
N VAL A 530 -17.23 -26.29 -51.02
CA VAL A 530 -15.83 -25.85 -50.82
C VAL A 530 -14.94 -27.08 -50.59
N PRO A 531 -13.95 -27.36 -51.46
CA PRO A 531 -13.14 -28.57 -51.38
C PRO A 531 -12.15 -28.54 -50.20
N GLU A 532 -11.63 -27.36 -49.88
CA GLU A 532 -10.66 -27.13 -48.80
C GLU A 532 -10.84 -25.73 -48.23
N TYR A 533 -10.69 -25.57 -46.91
CA TYR A 533 -10.91 -24.32 -46.18
C TYR A 533 -9.63 -23.52 -45.92
N SER A 534 -8.55 -23.80 -46.63
CA SER A 534 -7.31 -23.02 -46.61
C SER A 534 -7.41 -21.82 -47.59
N GLY A 535 -6.99 -20.63 -47.15
CA GLY A 535 -7.04 -19.38 -47.93
C GLY A 535 -7.99 -18.32 -47.35
N PHE A 536 -8.34 -17.31 -48.16
CA PHE A 536 -9.19 -16.20 -47.74
C PHE A 536 -10.63 -16.36 -48.23
N PHE A 537 -11.60 -16.05 -47.36
CA PHE A 537 -13.02 -16.31 -47.61
C PHE A 537 -13.86 -15.06 -47.38
N ILE A 538 -14.86 -14.86 -48.24
CA ILE A 538 -15.96 -13.92 -48.02
C ILE A 538 -17.25 -14.72 -48.05
N LEU A 539 -18.01 -14.72 -46.96
CA LEU A 539 -19.31 -15.37 -46.89
C LEU A 539 -20.41 -14.31 -46.88
N VAL A 540 -21.24 -14.30 -47.91
CA VAL A 540 -22.36 -13.36 -48.06
C VAL A 540 -23.65 -14.05 -47.59
N ASP A 541 -24.09 -13.72 -46.38
CA ASP A 541 -25.31 -14.21 -45.71
C ASP A 541 -26.37 -13.09 -45.67
N THR A 542 -26.85 -12.68 -46.84
CA THR A 542 -27.84 -11.60 -47.00
C THR A 542 -29.25 -12.12 -47.34
N ALA A 543 -29.45 -13.44 -47.30
CA ALA A 543 -30.74 -14.06 -47.57
C ALA A 543 -31.79 -13.73 -46.48
N GLU A 544 -33.08 -13.87 -46.82
CA GLU A 544 -34.19 -13.64 -45.87
C GLU A 544 -34.09 -14.50 -44.60
N LYS A 545 -33.42 -15.66 -44.68
CA LYS A 545 -33.11 -16.52 -43.53
C LYS A 545 -31.59 -16.65 -43.39
N SER A 546 -31.05 -16.18 -42.26
CA SER A 546 -29.62 -16.33 -41.97
C SER A 546 -29.23 -17.79 -41.78
N LEU A 547 -28.07 -18.17 -42.32
CA LEU A 547 -27.51 -19.52 -42.25
C LEU A 547 -27.53 -20.11 -40.84
N LEU A 548 -27.10 -19.34 -39.83
CA LEU A 548 -26.93 -19.84 -38.46
C LEU A 548 -28.26 -20.08 -37.73
N SER A 549 -29.33 -19.40 -38.14
CA SER A 549 -30.66 -19.51 -37.52
C SER A 549 -31.31 -20.88 -37.74
N SER A 550 -30.95 -21.56 -38.83
CA SER A 550 -31.47 -22.87 -39.22
C SER A 550 -30.40 -23.86 -39.67
N VAL A 551 -29.17 -23.73 -39.16
CA VAL A 551 -28.00 -24.51 -39.60
C VAL A 551 -28.21 -26.03 -39.49
N THR A 552 -27.85 -26.78 -40.52
CA THR A 552 -27.82 -28.25 -40.49
C THR A 552 -26.50 -28.77 -39.91
N GLU A 553 -26.46 -30.06 -39.54
CA GLU A 553 -25.23 -30.71 -39.02
C GLU A 553 -24.04 -30.55 -39.98
N ARG A 554 -24.29 -30.71 -41.29
CA ARG A 554 -23.25 -30.61 -42.33
C ARG A 554 -22.77 -29.17 -42.51
N GLU A 555 -23.69 -28.21 -42.49
CA GLU A 555 -23.35 -26.79 -42.61
C GLU A 555 -22.59 -26.30 -41.38
N TRP A 556 -22.95 -26.74 -40.18
CA TRP A 556 -22.20 -26.37 -38.97
C TRP A 556 -20.76 -26.90 -39.00
N GLN A 557 -20.57 -28.16 -39.40
CA GLN A 557 -19.22 -28.73 -39.58
C GLN A 557 -18.42 -27.97 -40.64
N ALA A 558 -19.08 -27.47 -41.70
CA ALA A 558 -18.46 -26.61 -42.69
C ALA A 558 -18.08 -25.24 -42.11
N VAL A 559 -18.95 -24.62 -41.31
CA VAL A 559 -18.64 -23.36 -40.60
C VAL A 559 -17.48 -23.55 -39.62
N GLN A 560 -17.43 -24.64 -38.86
CA GLN A 560 -16.32 -24.95 -37.96
C GLN A 560 -14.99 -25.06 -38.72
N LYS A 561 -14.98 -25.78 -39.84
CA LYS A 561 -13.80 -25.91 -40.71
C LYS A 561 -13.40 -24.59 -41.34
N LEU A 562 -14.38 -23.78 -41.74
CA LEU A 562 -14.15 -22.45 -42.32
C LEU A 562 -13.50 -21.51 -41.29
N VAL A 563 -14.06 -21.42 -40.09
CA VAL A 563 -13.54 -20.54 -39.03
C VAL A 563 -12.18 -20.99 -38.52
N ALA A 564 -11.94 -22.31 -38.42
CA ALA A 564 -10.68 -22.85 -37.92
C ALA A 564 -9.57 -22.95 -38.99
N GLY A 565 -9.93 -23.09 -40.26
CA GLY A 565 -8.99 -23.36 -41.35
C GLY A 565 -8.67 -22.16 -42.23
N ALA A 566 -9.54 -21.14 -42.28
CA ALA A 566 -9.32 -19.97 -43.13
C ALA A 566 -8.12 -19.14 -42.65
N ALA A 567 -7.31 -18.67 -43.61
CA ALA A 567 -6.28 -17.66 -43.36
C ALA A 567 -6.91 -16.31 -43.00
N GLY A 568 -8.10 -16.03 -43.54
CA GLY A 568 -9.00 -15.03 -42.99
C GLY A 568 -10.38 -15.04 -43.63
N LEU A 569 -11.36 -14.54 -42.89
CA LEU A 569 -12.79 -14.65 -43.20
C LEU A 569 -13.47 -13.29 -43.04
N LEU A 570 -14.24 -12.85 -44.03
CA LEU A 570 -15.22 -11.77 -43.89
C LEU A 570 -16.63 -12.33 -44.01
N TRP A 571 -17.45 -12.13 -42.99
CA TRP A 571 -18.86 -12.51 -43.01
C TRP A 571 -19.74 -11.28 -43.21
N VAL A 572 -20.47 -11.26 -44.32
CA VAL A 572 -21.36 -10.16 -44.71
C VAL A 572 -22.79 -10.52 -44.35
N THR A 573 -23.47 -9.63 -43.65
CA THR A 573 -24.88 -9.72 -43.25
C THR A 573 -25.62 -8.47 -43.73
N CYS A 574 -26.95 -8.44 -43.60
CA CYS A 574 -27.76 -7.27 -43.93
C CYS A 574 -28.82 -7.05 -42.85
N GLY A 575 -28.81 -5.87 -42.22
CA GLY A 575 -29.75 -5.50 -41.17
C GLY A 575 -29.70 -6.36 -39.91
N ALA A 576 -28.49 -6.75 -39.49
CA ALA A 576 -28.25 -7.59 -38.32
C ALA A 576 -28.03 -6.78 -37.03
N SER A 577 -27.31 -5.66 -37.10
CA SER A 577 -26.73 -4.98 -35.93
C SER A 577 -27.16 -3.52 -35.79
N LYS A 578 -26.77 -2.64 -36.72
CA LYS A 578 -26.93 -1.19 -36.59
C LYS A 578 -28.37 -0.72 -36.91
N HIS A 579 -28.92 -1.25 -37.99
CA HIS A 579 -30.30 -1.05 -38.43
C HIS A 579 -31.00 -2.42 -38.46
N PRO A 580 -31.34 -2.98 -37.29
CA PRO A 580 -31.76 -4.38 -37.19
C PRO A 580 -33.16 -4.61 -37.76
N ILE A 581 -33.24 -5.31 -38.90
CA ILE A 581 -34.49 -5.87 -39.45
C ILE A 581 -34.56 -7.39 -39.32
N ASN A 582 -33.39 -8.06 -39.22
CA ASN A 582 -33.28 -9.50 -39.07
C ASN A 582 -32.30 -9.84 -37.93
N PRO A 583 -32.76 -9.85 -36.67
CA PRO A 583 -31.91 -10.07 -35.50
C PRO A 583 -31.26 -11.46 -35.47
N ASP A 584 -31.85 -12.45 -36.17
CA ASP A 584 -31.26 -13.78 -36.29
C ASP A 584 -29.93 -13.77 -37.08
N ALA A 585 -29.72 -12.78 -37.95
CA ALA A 585 -28.48 -12.61 -38.70
C ALA A 585 -27.30 -12.14 -37.82
N ASN A 586 -27.57 -11.60 -36.62
CA ASN A 586 -26.53 -11.11 -35.71
C ASN A 586 -25.85 -12.23 -34.91
N MET A 587 -26.31 -13.48 -35.02
CA MET A 587 -25.72 -14.63 -34.31
C MET A 587 -24.22 -14.80 -34.63
N ILE A 588 -23.80 -14.42 -35.84
CA ILE A 588 -22.41 -14.53 -36.27
C ILE A 588 -21.46 -13.60 -35.51
N LEU A 589 -21.93 -12.42 -35.10
CA LEU A 589 -21.08 -11.43 -34.43
C LEU A 589 -20.51 -11.99 -33.12
N GLY A 590 -21.35 -12.63 -32.33
CA GLY A 590 -20.94 -13.32 -31.10
C GLY A 590 -20.00 -14.49 -31.38
N LEU A 591 -20.33 -15.33 -32.38
CA LEU A 591 -19.52 -16.49 -32.76
C LEU A 591 -18.10 -16.09 -33.17
N LEU A 592 -17.95 -15.07 -34.03
CA LEU A 592 -16.63 -14.62 -34.48
C LEU A 592 -15.85 -13.89 -33.40
N ARG A 593 -16.50 -13.14 -32.49
CA ARG A 593 -15.84 -12.59 -31.30
C ARG A 593 -15.21 -13.70 -30.45
N THR A 594 -15.94 -14.78 -30.21
CA THR A 594 -15.44 -15.96 -29.47
C THR A 594 -14.32 -16.65 -30.25
N ALA A 595 -14.49 -16.88 -31.55
CA ALA A 595 -13.48 -17.54 -32.39
C ALA A 595 -12.16 -16.77 -32.45
N ARG A 596 -12.21 -15.44 -32.55
CA ARG A 596 -11.00 -14.61 -32.49
C ARG A 596 -10.28 -14.75 -31.14
N SER A 597 -11.02 -14.81 -30.03
CA SER A 597 -10.43 -14.97 -28.70
C SER A 597 -9.87 -16.38 -28.44
N GLU A 598 -10.51 -17.43 -28.94
CA GLU A 598 -10.10 -18.83 -28.70
C GLU A 598 -9.01 -19.32 -29.68
N LEU A 599 -9.12 -18.94 -30.95
CA LEU A 599 -8.28 -19.48 -32.04
C LEU A 599 -7.25 -18.48 -32.56
N ALA A 600 -7.28 -17.22 -32.11
CA ALA A 600 -6.48 -16.12 -32.65
C ALA A 600 -6.63 -15.98 -34.19
N CYS A 601 -7.81 -16.30 -34.72
CA CYS A 601 -8.10 -16.27 -36.16
C CYS A 601 -8.42 -14.86 -36.67
N THR A 602 -8.23 -14.61 -37.97
CA THR A 602 -8.62 -13.36 -38.65
C THR A 602 -10.04 -13.48 -39.20
N ALA A 603 -11.04 -13.11 -38.41
CA ALA A 603 -12.45 -13.21 -38.81
C ALA A 603 -13.21 -11.90 -38.59
N ALA A 604 -13.58 -11.22 -39.68
CA ALA A 604 -14.27 -9.95 -39.71
C ALA A 604 -15.77 -10.09 -40.04
N THR A 605 -16.56 -9.07 -39.69
CA THR A 605 -17.99 -8.95 -40.01
C THR A 605 -18.28 -7.62 -40.70
N LEU A 606 -19.21 -7.64 -41.65
CA LEU A 606 -19.80 -6.45 -42.26
C LEU A 606 -21.32 -6.58 -42.24
N ASP A 607 -22.01 -5.61 -41.67
CA ASP A 607 -23.47 -5.50 -41.71
C ASP A 607 -23.90 -4.43 -42.70
N LEU A 608 -24.53 -4.83 -43.80
CA LEU A 608 -25.06 -3.91 -44.81
C LEU A 608 -26.37 -3.27 -44.33
N ASP A 609 -26.62 -2.05 -44.78
CA ASP A 609 -27.83 -1.32 -44.47
C ASP A 609 -28.96 -1.83 -45.36
N PRO A 610 -30.07 -2.34 -44.79
CA PRO A 610 -31.22 -2.78 -45.57
C PRO A 610 -31.87 -1.66 -46.39
N ASP A 611 -31.74 -0.41 -45.94
CA ASP A 611 -32.31 0.78 -46.57
C ASP A 611 -31.28 1.56 -47.42
N SER A 612 -30.14 0.92 -47.73
CA SER A 612 -29.06 1.52 -48.52
C SER A 612 -29.54 2.05 -49.87
N GLN A 613 -29.09 3.25 -50.23
CA GLN A 613 -29.31 3.85 -51.54
C GLN A 613 -28.25 3.44 -52.58
N LEU A 614 -27.25 2.65 -52.18
CA LEU A 614 -26.21 2.17 -53.08
C LEU A 614 -26.75 1.05 -53.98
N GLY A 615 -26.45 1.16 -55.28
CA GLY A 615 -26.60 0.03 -56.19
C GLY A 615 -25.60 -1.09 -55.88
N GLU A 616 -25.73 -2.22 -56.56
CA GLU A 616 -24.86 -3.40 -56.34
C GLU A 616 -23.36 -3.13 -56.53
N ASP A 617 -22.98 -2.10 -57.30
CA ASP A 617 -21.58 -1.68 -57.42
C ASP A 617 -21.07 -1.06 -56.11
N GLY A 618 -21.82 -0.15 -55.50
CA GLY A 618 -21.43 0.49 -54.24
C GLY A 618 -21.40 -0.50 -53.07
N ARG A 619 -22.33 -1.46 -53.04
CA ARG A 619 -22.34 -2.50 -51.99
C ARG A 619 -21.16 -3.46 -52.14
N ALA A 620 -20.82 -3.85 -53.36
CA ALA A 620 -19.63 -4.65 -53.61
C ALA A 620 -18.34 -3.89 -53.29
N GLU A 621 -18.28 -2.58 -53.51
CA GLU A 621 -17.17 -1.72 -53.10
C GLU A 621 -17.01 -1.69 -51.57
N LEU A 622 -18.11 -1.57 -50.80
CA LEU A 622 -18.05 -1.65 -49.33
C LEU A 622 -17.55 -3.00 -48.82
N ILE A 623 -17.99 -4.11 -49.44
CA ILE A 623 -17.53 -5.47 -49.08
C ILE A 623 -16.04 -5.62 -49.38
N GLU A 624 -15.59 -5.17 -50.56
CA GLU A 624 -14.18 -5.19 -50.93
C GLU A 624 -13.35 -4.35 -49.95
N ASP A 625 -13.81 -3.14 -49.64
CA ASP A 625 -13.10 -2.21 -48.77
C ASP A 625 -12.98 -2.76 -47.34
N ALA A 626 -14.06 -3.35 -46.79
CA ALA A 626 -14.02 -4.03 -45.50
C ALA A 626 -13.06 -5.23 -45.51
N PHE A 627 -13.09 -6.05 -46.57
CA PHE A 627 -12.21 -7.23 -46.73
C PHE A 627 -10.73 -6.83 -46.82
N ARG A 628 -10.45 -5.79 -47.60
CA ARG A 628 -9.13 -5.21 -47.79
C ARG A 628 -8.56 -4.62 -46.49
N ARG A 629 -9.39 -3.87 -45.75
CA ARG A 629 -8.98 -3.20 -44.50
C ARG A 629 -8.78 -4.16 -43.33
N SER A 630 -9.43 -5.32 -43.37
CA SER A 630 -9.40 -6.32 -42.29
C SER A 630 -8.56 -7.54 -42.68
N VAL A 631 -9.17 -8.46 -43.41
CA VAL A 631 -8.66 -9.79 -43.75
C VAL A 631 -7.33 -9.73 -44.51
N LEU A 632 -7.18 -8.82 -45.47
CA LEU A 632 -5.97 -8.77 -46.31
C LEU A 632 -4.83 -7.89 -45.76
N SER A 633 -5.07 -7.18 -44.66
CA SER A 633 -4.12 -6.18 -44.16
C SER A 633 -2.95 -6.75 -43.36
N ASN A 634 -3.07 -7.99 -42.87
CA ASN A 634 -2.13 -8.63 -41.94
C ASN A 634 -1.79 -7.77 -40.71
N ASN A 635 -2.69 -6.85 -40.34
CA ASN A 635 -2.49 -5.92 -39.24
C ASN A 635 -3.29 -6.41 -38.01
N PRO A 636 -2.63 -6.74 -36.89
CA PRO A 636 -3.32 -7.13 -35.66
C PRO A 636 -4.23 -6.02 -35.08
N GLN A 637 -4.03 -4.77 -35.49
CA GLN A 637 -4.85 -3.62 -35.10
C GLN A 637 -5.94 -3.28 -36.13
N ALA A 638 -6.14 -4.11 -37.15
CA ALA A 638 -7.21 -3.91 -38.11
C ALA A 638 -8.59 -4.04 -37.44
N GLU A 639 -9.53 -3.22 -37.89
CA GLU A 639 -10.93 -3.31 -37.47
C GLU A 639 -11.53 -4.60 -38.03
N MET A 640 -12.27 -5.33 -37.19
CA MET A 640 -12.87 -6.62 -37.56
C MET A 640 -14.40 -6.58 -37.59
N GLU A 641 -15.00 -5.42 -37.31
CA GLU A 641 -16.45 -5.26 -37.23
C GLU A 641 -16.84 -3.97 -37.93
N PHE A 642 -17.66 -4.11 -38.96
CA PHE A 642 -18.11 -3.01 -39.80
C PHE A 642 -19.63 -3.03 -39.93
N ALA A 643 -20.21 -1.84 -40.06
CA ALA A 643 -21.58 -1.67 -40.55
C ALA A 643 -21.63 -0.56 -41.59
N GLU A 644 -22.59 -0.65 -42.51
CA GLU A 644 -22.90 0.41 -43.46
C GLU A 644 -23.77 1.49 -42.79
N GLN A 645 -23.49 2.74 -43.11
CA GLN A 645 -24.41 3.85 -42.91
C GLN A 645 -24.16 4.89 -44.00
N ASP A 646 -25.23 5.35 -44.66
CA ASP A 646 -25.17 6.40 -45.69
C ASP A 646 -24.12 6.10 -46.79
N GLY A 647 -23.94 4.82 -47.13
CA GLY A 647 -22.99 4.35 -48.14
C GLY A 647 -21.52 4.37 -47.71
N ALA A 648 -21.22 4.45 -46.41
CA ALA A 648 -19.86 4.41 -45.87
C ALA A 648 -19.71 3.36 -44.75
N LEU A 649 -18.48 2.86 -44.56
CA LEU A 649 -18.15 1.94 -43.46
C LEU A 649 -18.08 2.68 -42.12
N GLN A 650 -18.68 2.07 -41.10
CA GLN A 650 -18.71 2.51 -39.72
C GLN A 650 -18.20 1.37 -38.82
N VAL A 651 -17.58 1.72 -37.70
CA VAL A 651 -17.03 0.75 -36.74
C VAL A 651 -17.68 0.93 -35.36
N PRO A 652 -17.99 -0.16 -34.64
CA PRO A 652 -18.57 -0.07 -33.31
C PRO A 652 -17.50 0.22 -32.25
N ARG A 653 -17.85 1.06 -31.28
CA ARG A 653 -17.06 1.37 -30.09
C ARG A 653 -17.91 1.17 -28.84
N LEU A 654 -17.29 0.62 -27.80
CA LEU A 654 -17.90 0.60 -26.49
C LEU A 654 -17.57 1.94 -25.80
N ALA A 655 -18.60 2.72 -25.50
CA ALA A 655 -18.47 4.02 -24.84
C ALA A 655 -19.31 4.06 -23.56
N VAL A 656 -18.88 4.87 -22.59
CA VAL A 656 -19.59 5.10 -21.34
C VAL A 656 -20.96 5.73 -21.64
N ASP A 657 -22.02 5.23 -20.99
CA ASP A 657 -23.34 5.84 -21.09
C ASP A 657 -23.57 6.82 -19.93
N GLU A 658 -23.00 8.02 -20.06
CA GLU A 658 -23.03 9.06 -19.03
C GLU A 658 -24.44 9.37 -18.50
N GLU A 659 -25.44 9.40 -19.39
CA GLU A 659 -26.82 9.72 -19.02
C GLU A 659 -27.45 8.61 -18.16
N LEU A 660 -27.25 7.35 -18.56
CA LEU A 660 -27.76 6.21 -17.81
C LEU A 660 -27.02 6.03 -16.48
N ASN A 661 -25.69 6.20 -16.48
CA ASN A 661 -24.88 6.21 -15.26
C ASN A 661 -25.36 7.31 -14.30
N LEU A 662 -25.50 8.56 -14.76
CA LEU A 662 -25.98 9.65 -13.92
C LEU A 662 -27.35 9.36 -13.31
N ARG A 663 -28.28 8.84 -14.11
CA ARG A 663 -29.61 8.46 -13.63
C ARG A 663 -29.53 7.35 -12.58
N LEU A 664 -28.76 6.29 -12.84
CA LEU A 664 -28.58 5.19 -11.89
C LEU A 664 -27.94 5.67 -10.59
N HIS A 665 -26.87 6.46 -10.67
CA HIS A 665 -26.19 7.03 -9.51
C HIS A 665 -27.13 7.90 -8.66
N ARG A 666 -28.02 8.67 -9.28
CA ARG A 666 -29.08 9.41 -8.58
C ARG A 666 -30.12 8.50 -7.96
N GLU A 667 -30.46 7.38 -8.59
CA GLU A 667 -31.44 6.44 -8.06
C GLU A 667 -30.92 5.61 -6.88
N ILE A 668 -29.64 5.21 -6.92
CA ILE A 668 -28.97 4.41 -5.90
C ILE A 668 -28.32 5.25 -4.79
N GLY A 669 -28.30 6.58 -4.94
CA GLY A 669 -27.78 7.52 -3.94
C GLY A 669 -26.26 7.69 -3.95
N SER A 670 -25.57 7.22 -5.00
CA SER A 670 -24.11 7.33 -5.16
C SER A 670 -23.68 8.45 -6.12
N SER A 671 -24.57 9.38 -6.44
CA SER A 671 -24.27 10.49 -7.35
C SER A 671 -23.19 11.42 -6.82
N GLU A 672 -22.41 12.01 -7.72
CA GLU A 672 -21.49 13.09 -7.35
C GLU A 672 -22.20 14.25 -6.66
N PRO A 673 -21.62 14.80 -5.58
CA PRO A 673 -22.15 15.97 -4.93
C PRO A 673 -22.10 17.21 -5.84
N TYR A 674 -23.23 17.91 -5.96
CA TYR A 674 -23.34 19.15 -6.75
C TYR A 674 -23.96 20.28 -5.93
N LEU A 675 -23.81 21.52 -6.38
CA LEU A 675 -24.30 22.69 -5.64
C LEU A 675 -25.82 22.68 -5.50
N GLN A 676 -26.29 22.74 -4.26
CA GLN A 676 -27.70 22.85 -3.88
C GLN A 676 -27.83 23.77 -2.65
N PRO A 677 -29.03 24.32 -2.36
CA PRO A 677 -29.26 25.08 -1.13
C PRO A 677 -28.94 24.25 0.13
N TYR A 678 -28.34 24.89 1.14
CA TYR A 678 -28.02 24.25 2.42
C TYR A 678 -29.27 23.86 3.22
N ARG A 679 -30.30 24.71 3.19
CA ARG A 679 -31.61 24.37 3.79
C ARG A 679 -32.53 23.83 2.72
N GLN A 680 -32.93 22.57 2.89
CA GLN A 680 -33.84 21.88 1.97
C GLN A 680 -35.05 21.36 2.77
N PRO A 681 -36.28 21.78 2.46
CA PRO A 681 -37.47 21.29 3.14
C PRO A 681 -37.54 19.76 3.11
N GLY A 682 -37.70 19.13 4.28
CA GLY A 682 -37.81 17.67 4.41
C GLY A 682 -36.50 16.89 4.36
N ARG A 683 -35.35 17.54 4.17
CA ARG A 683 -34.02 16.90 4.24
C ARG A 683 -33.24 17.43 5.44
N GLN A 684 -32.59 16.52 6.16
CA GLN A 684 -31.66 16.85 7.23
C GLN A 684 -30.26 16.57 6.69
N LEU A 685 -29.46 17.60 6.45
CA LEU A 685 -28.11 17.44 5.90
C LEU A 685 -27.05 17.44 7.00
N GLN A 686 -26.03 16.60 6.84
CA GLN A 686 -24.80 16.60 7.64
C GLN A 686 -23.59 16.58 6.71
N ILE A 687 -22.52 17.28 7.11
CA ILE A 687 -21.24 17.28 6.41
C ILE A 687 -20.63 15.87 6.36
N LYS A 688 -20.11 15.50 5.18
CA LYS A 688 -19.27 14.35 4.92
C LYS A 688 -17.98 14.80 4.24
N TYR A 689 -16.91 14.04 4.47
CA TYR A 689 -15.62 14.28 3.86
C TYR A 689 -15.39 13.18 2.82
N GLY A 690 -15.25 13.54 1.53
CA GLY A 690 -14.96 12.59 0.47
C GLY A 690 -13.59 11.94 0.66
N ARG A 691 -12.54 12.76 0.66
CA ARG A 691 -11.16 12.37 0.95
C ARG A 691 -10.81 12.81 2.38
N LYS A 692 -10.56 11.84 3.27
CA LYS A 692 -10.10 12.13 4.63
C LYS A 692 -8.84 12.99 4.57
N GLY A 693 -8.80 14.04 5.37
CA GLY A 693 -7.68 14.97 5.39
C GLY A 693 -7.73 16.11 4.35
N LYS A 694 -8.71 16.19 3.44
CA LYS A 694 -8.79 17.29 2.45
C LYS A 694 -10.10 18.09 2.53
N PRO A 695 -10.07 19.36 3.01
CA PRO A 695 -11.26 20.23 3.07
C PRO A 695 -11.91 20.45 1.70
N GLU A 696 -11.14 20.30 0.61
CA GLU A 696 -11.59 20.42 -0.78
C GLU A 696 -12.62 19.37 -1.21
N SER A 697 -12.70 18.26 -0.48
CA SER A 697 -13.59 17.15 -0.76
C SER A 697 -14.85 17.14 0.12
N LEU A 698 -15.14 18.26 0.77
CA LEU A 698 -16.29 18.43 1.66
C LEU A 698 -17.59 18.48 0.85
N TYR A 699 -18.56 17.68 1.27
CA TYR A 699 -19.93 17.72 0.76
C TYR A 699 -20.92 17.44 1.90
N PHE A 700 -22.21 17.57 1.62
CA PHE A 700 -23.29 17.26 2.54
C PHE A 700 -24.11 16.08 2.03
N ASP A 701 -24.63 15.28 2.95
CA ASP A 701 -25.47 14.14 2.64
C ASP A 701 -26.60 14.03 3.66
N ASP A 702 -27.61 13.23 3.32
CA ASP A 702 -28.76 13.01 4.19
C ASP A 702 -28.34 12.32 5.49
N LEU A 703 -28.69 12.95 6.60
CA LEU A 703 -28.48 12.46 7.95
C LEU A 703 -29.50 11.32 8.20
N ALA A 704 -29.00 10.09 8.24
CA ALA A 704 -29.82 8.91 8.52
C ALA A 704 -30.13 8.83 10.02
N VAL A 705 -31.27 9.37 10.45
CA VAL A 705 -31.75 9.29 11.84
C VAL A 705 -33.11 8.62 11.89
N PRO A 706 -33.39 7.76 12.90
CA PRO A 706 -34.74 7.21 13.11
C PRO A 706 -35.81 8.31 13.15
N GLU A 707 -37.02 8.01 12.65
CA GLU A 707 -38.12 9.00 12.65
C GLU A 707 -38.56 9.39 14.08
N ALA A 708 -38.50 8.46 15.03
CA ALA A 708 -38.85 8.68 16.43
C ALA A 708 -37.71 9.34 17.23
N LEU A 709 -38.05 10.30 18.10
CA LEU A 709 -37.13 10.85 19.11
C LEU A 709 -37.13 9.97 20.37
N GLY A 710 -35.99 9.91 21.05
CA GLY A 710 -35.92 9.35 22.40
C GLY A 710 -36.74 10.14 23.42
N GLU A 711 -37.08 9.52 24.56
CA GLU A 711 -37.98 10.11 25.56
C GLU A 711 -37.51 11.47 26.13
N TYR A 712 -36.20 11.63 26.34
CA TYR A 712 -35.55 12.85 26.88
C TYR A 712 -34.69 13.58 25.85
N GLU A 713 -34.89 13.26 24.57
CA GLU A 713 -34.11 13.83 23.47
C GLU A 713 -34.79 15.08 22.91
N ILE A 714 -33.99 16.04 22.47
CA ILE A 714 -34.46 17.25 21.80
C ILE A 714 -33.76 17.36 20.45
N GLU A 715 -34.53 17.67 19.41
CA GLU A 715 -34.01 18.02 18.09
C GLU A 715 -34.01 19.54 17.94
N ILE A 716 -32.86 20.11 17.58
CA ILE A 716 -32.69 21.54 17.31
C ILE A 716 -32.35 21.78 15.85
N VAL A 717 -32.93 22.84 15.27
CA VAL A 717 -32.45 23.41 14.00
C VAL A 717 -31.25 24.29 14.31
N VAL A 718 -30.11 23.97 13.71
CA VAL A 718 -28.85 24.68 13.94
C VAL A 718 -28.87 26.00 13.15
N LEU A 719 -28.56 27.09 13.86
CA LEU A 719 -28.52 28.45 13.32
C LEU A 719 -27.13 29.08 13.42
N ALA A 720 -26.32 28.68 14.40
CA ALA A 720 -24.91 29.03 14.44
C ALA A 720 -24.09 27.91 15.09
N SER A 721 -22.86 27.72 14.63
CA SER A 721 -21.92 26.74 15.19
C SER A 721 -20.54 27.32 15.36
N GLN A 722 -19.87 27.00 16.45
CA GLN A 722 -18.46 27.33 16.63
C GLN A 722 -17.59 26.42 15.76
N ILE A 723 -16.56 26.99 15.11
CA ILE A 723 -15.51 26.24 14.43
C ILE A 723 -14.25 26.25 15.30
N THR A 724 -13.60 25.10 15.40
CA THR A 724 -12.36 24.85 16.15
C THR A 724 -11.29 24.21 15.27
N SER A 725 -10.03 24.25 15.71
CA SER A 725 -8.90 23.61 15.06
C SER A 725 -9.05 22.09 14.92
N HIS A 726 -9.89 21.48 15.77
CA HIS A 726 -10.25 20.06 15.68
C HIS A 726 -11.15 19.75 14.49
N ASP A 727 -12.05 20.66 14.12
CA ASP A 727 -12.86 20.53 12.92
C ASP A 727 -11.98 20.51 11.66
N ALA A 728 -10.86 21.24 11.70
CA ALA A 728 -9.84 21.28 10.64
C ALA A 728 -8.84 20.12 10.66
N ALA A 729 -8.80 19.30 11.72
CA ALA A 729 -7.92 18.13 11.78
C ALA A 729 -8.46 16.95 10.93
N ILE A 730 -9.66 17.09 10.35
CA ILE A 730 -10.31 16.19 9.38
C ILE A 730 -10.15 14.73 9.80
N THR A 731 -10.67 14.44 10.99
CA THR A 731 -10.80 13.08 11.50
C THR A 731 -12.27 12.70 11.43
N SER A 732 -12.60 11.47 11.04
CA SER A 732 -13.95 10.91 11.12
C SER A 732 -14.43 10.68 12.56
N LYS A 733 -13.74 11.25 13.55
CA LYS A 733 -14.05 11.11 14.97
C LYS A 733 -14.95 12.25 15.39
N THR A 734 -15.98 11.94 16.17
CA THR A 734 -16.88 12.93 16.77
C THR A 734 -16.11 13.75 17.81
N HIS A 735 -16.33 15.07 17.80
CA HIS A 735 -15.79 15.99 18.80
C HIS A 735 -16.92 16.82 19.39
N ALA A 736 -16.64 17.48 20.52
CA ALA A 736 -17.58 18.44 21.09
C ALA A 736 -17.77 19.63 20.14
N LEU A 737 -19.02 19.92 19.81
CA LEU A 737 -19.45 21.00 18.94
C LEU A 737 -20.32 21.99 19.75
N GLY A 738 -19.85 23.22 19.89
CA GLY A 738 -20.68 24.31 20.41
C GLY A 738 -21.60 24.82 19.32
N CYS A 739 -22.92 24.83 19.56
CA CYS A 739 -23.89 25.34 18.60
C CYS A 739 -25.06 26.06 19.29
N SER A 740 -25.80 26.83 18.51
CA SER A 740 -27.03 27.48 18.92
C SER A 740 -28.09 27.39 17.83
N GLY A 741 -29.35 27.45 18.24
CA GLY A 741 -30.46 27.14 17.37
C GLY A 741 -31.81 27.35 18.00
N SER A 742 -32.82 26.76 17.36
CA SER A 742 -34.19 26.71 17.86
C SER A 742 -34.68 25.27 17.98
N VAL A 743 -35.42 24.97 19.03
CA VAL A 743 -36.03 23.64 19.23
C VAL A 743 -37.02 23.33 18.10
N ALA A 744 -36.83 22.20 17.42
CA ALA A 744 -37.69 21.73 16.34
C ALA A 744 -38.68 20.66 16.84
N ARG A 745 -38.19 19.70 17.64
CA ARG A 745 -38.98 18.60 18.20
C ARG A 745 -38.50 18.29 19.62
N ILE A 746 -39.42 17.80 20.46
CA ILE A 746 -39.13 17.37 21.82
C ILE A 746 -39.58 15.93 22.04
N GLY A 747 -38.82 15.18 22.83
CA GLY A 747 -39.17 13.84 23.30
C GLY A 747 -40.36 13.86 24.26
N SER A 748 -41.01 12.72 24.43
CA SER A 748 -42.27 12.60 25.19
C SER A 748 -42.18 12.95 26.68
N LYS A 749 -40.97 12.90 27.29
CA LYS A 749 -40.72 13.20 28.71
C LYS A 749 -40.00 14.52 28.96
N VAL A 750 -39.71 15.29 27.91
CA VAL A 750 -39.09 16.62 28.02
C VAL A 750 -40.15 17.63 28.47
N THR A 751 -39.91 18.27 29.62
CA THR A 751 -40.85 19.27 30.20
C THR A 751 -40.27 20.67 30.28
N ASN A 752 -38.94 20.80 30.25
CA ASN A 752 -38.24 22.06 30.48
C ASN A 752 -38.07 22.92 29.22
N PHE A 753 -38.56 22.47 28.06
CA PHE A 753 -38.38 23.14 26.77
C PHE A 753 -39.65 23.07 25.93
N SER A 754 -39.85 24.10 25.10
CA SER A 754 -40.93 24.16 24.12
C SER A 754 -40.37 24.28 22.70
N VAL A 755 -41.13 23.82 21.72
CA VAL A 755 -40.79 24.02 20.30
C VAL A 755 -40.64 25.53 20.03
N HIS A 756 -39.64 25.90 19.24
CA HIS A 756 -39.18 27.26 18.95
C HIS A 756 -38.39 27.99 20.05
N ASP A 757 -38.14 27.37 21.21
CA ASP A 757 -37.23 27.95 22.20
C ASP A 757 -35.84 28.17 21.58
N LYS A 758 -35.27 29.37 21.80
CA LYS A 758 -33.88 29.70 21.42
C LYS A 758 -32.94 29.08 22.45
N VAL A 759 -32.03 28.23 21.99
CA VAL A 759 -31.14 27.44 22.86
C VAL A 759 -29.72 27.41 22.33
N CYS A 760 -28.75 27.21 23.22
CA CYS A 760 -27.39 26.81 22.87
C CYS A 760 -27.05 25.47 23.52
N ALA A 761 -26.21 24.71 22.84
CA ALA A 761 -26.02 23.30 23.07
C ALA A 761 -24.55 22.90 22.92
N LEU A 762 -24.12 21.98 23.79
CA LEU A 762 -22.89 21.22 23.60
C LEU A 762 -23.25 19.88 22.95
N ALA A 763 -23.16 19.84 21.63
CA ALA A 763 -23.42 18.65 20.84
C ALA A 763 -22.16 17.80 20.70
N GLU A 764 -22.34 16.54 20.33
CA GLU A 764 -21.28 15.67 19.85
C GLU A 764 -21.58 15.32 18.39
N GLY A 765 -20.69 15.66 17.47
CA GLY A 765 -20.91 15.36 16.05
C GLY A 765 -20.34 16.39 15.09
N LEU A 766 -20.71 16.24 13.82
CA LEU A 766 -20.26 17.08 12.72
C LEU A 766 -21.29 18.18 12.39
N PHE A 767 -20.87 19.20 11.64
CA PHE A 767 -21.75 20.27 11.17
C PHE A 767 -22.95 19.71 10.40
N SER A 768 -24.15 20.05 10.87
CA SER A 768 -25.41 19.55 10.35
C SER A 768 -26.50 20.61 10.48
N THR A 769 -27.53 20.48 9.66
CA THR A 769 -28.72 21.35 9.68
C THR A 769 -29.56 21.14 10.95
N HIS A 770 -29.54 19.92 11.48
CA HIS A 770 -30.28 19.48 12.65
C HIS A 770 -29.38 18.64 13.54
N ILE A 771 -29.51 18.82 14.84
CA ILE A 771 -28.80 18.02 15.85
C ILE A 771 -29.82 17.49 16.84
N ARG A 772 -29.65 16.21 17.22
CA ARG A 772 -30.39 15.60 18.33
C ARG A 772 -29.46 15.39 19.51
N LEU A 773 -29.92 15.75 20.70
CA LEU A 773 -29.14 15.65 21.93
C LEU A 773 -30.05 15.54 23.17
N PRO A 774 -29.54 15.01 24.30
CA PRO A 774 -30.28 15.00 25.56
C PRO A 774 -30.62 16.42 26.05
N GLU A 775 -31.78 16.61 26.69
CA GLU A 775 -32.21 17.92 27.23
C GLU A 775 -31.22 18.53 28.24
N SER A 776 -30.36 17.71 28.84
CA SER A 776 -29.32 18.12 29.78
C SER A 776 -28.19 18.92 29.14
N ASN A 777 -27.96 18.75 27.84
CA ASN A 777 -26.78 19.27 27.13
C ASN A 777 -27.04 20.62 26.46
N LEU A 778 -28.19 21.25 26.76
CA LEU A 778 -28.56 22.55 26.24
C LEU A 778 -29.19 23.46 27.30
N ILE A 779 -29.13 24.77 27.05
CA ILE A 779 -29.69 25.81 27.91
C ILE A 779 -30.39 26.88 27.06
N ARG A 780 -31.41 27.54 27.64
CA ARG A 780 -32.13 28.64 26.97
C ARG A 780 -31.22 29.85 26.81
N VAL A 781 -31.32 30.49 25.65
CA VAL A 781 -30.59 31.72 25.32
C VAL A 781 -31.50 32.92 25.62
N PRO A 782 -31.04 33.89 26.44
CA PRO A 782 -31.81 35.10 26.69
C PRO A 782 -31.99 35.94 25.43
N GLN A 783 -33.12 36.65 25.32
CA GLN A 783 -33.45 37.45 24.13
C GLN A 783 -32.42 38.55 23.81
N THR A 784 -31.65 38.99 24.80
CA THR A 784 -30.62 40.03 24.64
C THR A 784 -29.30 39.51 24.07
N MET A 785 -29.11 38.19 23.96
CA MET A 785 -27.89 37.57 23.44
C MET A 785 -28.12 37.09 22.00
N SER A 786 -27.17 37.39 21.11
CA SER A 786 -27.22 36.86 19.74
C SER A 786 -26.97 35.35 19.74
N LEU A 787 -27.53 34.65 18.74
CA LEU A 787 -27.28 33.21 18.58
C LEU A 787 -25.80 32.92 18.26
N GLU A 788 -25.11 33.85 17.62
CA GLU A 788 -23.69 33.75 17.31
C GLU A 788 -22.84 33.72 18.58
N GLU A 789 -23.10 34.65 19.52
CA GLU A 789 -22.47 34.65 20.85
C GLU A 789 -22.86 33.40 21.65
N ALA A 790 -24.13 33.00 21.57
CA ALA A 790 -24.63 31.85 22.29
C ALA A 790 -23.96 30.54 21.86
N ALA A 791 -23.53 30.42 20.59
CA ALA A 791 -22.83 29.22 20.09
C ALA A 791 -21.45 29.02 20.73
N LEU A 792 -20.82 30.09 21.24
CA LEU A 792 -19.51 30.04 21.90
C LEU A 792 -19.61 29.58 23.36
N ILE A 793 -20.76 29.79 24.00
CA ILE A 793 -20.94 29.52 25.43
C ILE A 793 -20.65 28.05 25.78
N PRO A 794 -21.23 27.04 25.09
CA PRO A 794 -21.16 25.67 25.59
C PRO A 794 -19.76 25.07 25.54
N LEU A 795 -19.04 25.32 24.45
CA LEU A 795 -17.70 24.79 24.27
C LEU A 795 -16.64 25.70 24.87
N SER A 796 -16.65 27.00 24.57
CA SER A 796 -15.54 27.88 24.97
C SER A 796 -15.57 28.30 26.42
N TYR A 797 -16.69 28.91 26.82
CA TYR A 797 -16.85 29.36 28.19
C TYR A 797 -17.16 28.18 29.12
N GLY A 798 -17.87 27.16 28.64
CA GLY A 798 -18.10 25.92 29.37
C GLY A 798 -16.81 25.18 29.70
N THR A 799 -15.90 24.99 28.74
CA THR A 799 -14.58 24.37 29.01
C THR A 799 -13.77 25.23 29.97
N ALA A 800 -13.69 26.54 29.74
CA ALA A 800 -12.95 27.46 30.61
C ALA A 800 -13.46 27.42 32.06
N TRP A 801 -14.78 27.41 32.25
CA TRP A 801 -15.41 27.33 33.55
C TRP A 801 -15.12 26.01 34.25
N TYR A 802 -15.37 24.90 33.56
CA TYR A 802 -15.12 23.59 34.13
C TYR A 802 -13.64 23.41 34.50
N SER A 803 -12.72 23.79 33.62
CA SER A 803 -11.27 23.68 33.85
C SER A 803 -10.78 24.56 35.00
N LEU A 804 -11.14 25.85 35.04
CA LEU A 804 -10.60 26.78 36.03
C LEU A 804 -11.35 26.75 37.37
N VAL A 805 -12.67 26.55 37.35
CA VAL A 805 -13.51 26.65 38.55
C VAL A 805 -13.74 25.28 39.17
N ASN A 806 -14.22 24.31 38.39
CA ASN A 806 -14.60 23.00 38.91
C ASN A 806 -13.39 22.08 39.12
N VAL A 807 -12.36 22.15 38.26
CA VAL A 807 -11.20 21.27 38.32
C VAL A 807 -10.00 21.94 39.03
N ALA A 808 -9.55 23.12 38.58
CA ALA A 808 -8.42 23.80 39.19
C ALA A 808 -8.76 24.50 40.53
N HIS A 809 -10.06 24.70 40.81
CA HIS A 809 -10.52 25.46 41.97
C HIS A 809 -9.86 26.83 42.12
N LEU A 810 -9.73 27.58 41.01
CA LEU A 810 -9.02 28.85 40.95
C LEU A 810 -9.56 29.86 41.96
N ARG A 811 -8.66 30.35 42.82
CA ARG A 811 -8.94 31.31 43.89
C ARG A 811 -8.44 32.70 43.54
N GLN A 812 -9.00 33.68 44.23
CA GLN A 812 -8.56 35.07 44.11
C GLN A 812 -7.09 35.20 44.52
N GLY A 813 -6.31 35.95 43.73
CA GLY A 813 -4.90 36.23 43.98
C GLY A 813 -3.91 35.17 43.47
N GLU A 814 -4.36 33.97 43.10
CA GLU A 814 -3.52 32.92 42.51
C GLU A 814 -2.96 33.34 41.14
N LYS A 815 -1.75 32.89 40.82
CA LYS A 815 -1.07 33.09 39.55
C LYS A 815 -1.48 31.99 38.58
N VAL A 816 -2.11 32.35 37.48
CA VAL A 816 -2.55 31.39 36.45
C VAL A 816 -1.86 31.65 35.13
N LEU A 817 -1.23 30.63 34.56
CA LEU A 817 -0.68 30.66 33.22
C LEU A 817 -1.65 29.99 32.24
N ILE A 818 -2.13 30.75 31.26
CA ILE A 818 -3.08 30.29 30.25
C ILE A 818 -2.37 30.21 28.91
N GLN A 819 -2.29 29.01 28.36
CA GLN A 819 -1.81 28.79 27.01
C GLN A 819 -2.96 29.03 26.03
N LEU A 820 -2.83 30.04 25.17
CA LEU A 820 -3.88 30.33 24.19
C LEU A 820 -3.82 29.33 23.03
N ASP A 821 -4.94 28.66 22.78
CA ASP A 821 -5.22 28.10 21.46
C ASP A 821 -6.29 28.97 20.78
N GLY A 822 -6.38 28.88 19.45
CA GLY A 822 -7.39 29.62 18.70
C GLY A 822 -8.83 29.27 19.07
N ASP A 823 -9.03 28.09 19.66
CA ASP A 823 -10.33 27.45 19.83
C ASP A 823 -11.12 28.08 20.96
N TYR A 824 -10.51 28.24 22.13
CA TYR A 824 -11.18 28.81 23.31
C TYR A 824 -11.00 30.34 23.41
N GLY A 825 -10.21 30.93 22.51
CA GLY A 825 -10.01 32.38 22.41
C GLY A 825 -9.59 32.99 23.75
N LEU A 826 -10.21 34.12 24.12
CA LEU A 826 -9.93 34.82 25.38
C LEU A 826 -10.87 34.41 26.54
N ALA A 827 -11.75 33.41 26.35
CA ALA A 827 -12.71 33.02 27.38
C ALA A 827 -12.05 32.62 28.72
N PRO A 828 -10.96 31.82 28.75
CA PRO A 828 -10.28 31.50 30.02
C PRO A 828 -9.63 32.72 30.68
N VAL A 829 -9.12 33.67 29.89
CA VAL A 829 -8.48 34.89 30.38
C VAL A 829 -9.50 35.78 31.09
N TYR A 830 -10.64 36.05 30.45
CA TYR A 830 -11.70 36.87 31.02
C TYR A 830 -12.28 36.23 32.29
N LEU A 831 -12.48 34.91 32.27
CA LEU A 831 -12.97 34.20 33.44
C LEU A 831 -11.99 34.29 34.62
N ALA A 832 -10.70 34.03 34.38
CA ALA A 832 -9.67 34.11 35.42
C ALA A 832 -9.54 35.54 36.01
N GLN A 833 -9.59 36.57 35.16
CA GLN A 833 -9.59 37.97 35.61
C GLN A 833 -10.81 38.31 36.45
N SER A 834 -12.02 37.85 36.06
CA SER A 834 -13.25 38.09 36.81
C SER A 834 -13.23 37.48 38.22
N ARG A 835 -12.43 36.41 38.42
CA ARG A 835 -12.20 35.77 39.72
C ARG A 835 -11.06 36.40 40.52
N GLY A 836 -10.43 37.45 40.01
CA GLY A 836 -9.34 38.17 40.66
C GLY A 836 -8.01 37.40 40.70
N ALA A 837 -7.80 36.45 39.78
CA ALA A 837 -6.51 35.78 39.61
C ALA A 837 -5.50 36.69 38.87
N LYS A 838 -4.20 36.48 39.12
CA LYS A 838 -3.11 37.13 38.39
C LYS A 838 -2.83 36.33 37.13
N VAL A 839 -3.33 36.80 35.99
CA VAL A 839 -3.26 36.07 34.72
C VAL A 839 -1.96 36.34 33.98
N PHE A 840 -1.32 35.27 33.51
CA PHE A 840 -0.18 35.24 32.60
C PHE A 840 -0.57 34.43 31.37
N VAL A 841 -0.05 34.78 30.19
CA VAL A 841 -0.41 34.11 28.94
C VAL A 841 0.82 33.56 28.22
N ALA A 842 0.70 32.32 27.73
CA ALA A 842 1.64 31.72 26.78
C ALA A 842 1.09 31.83 25.34
N ALA A 843 1.83 32.48 24.44
CA ALA A 843 1.48 32.70 23.03
C ALA A 843 2.74 32.77 22.13
N THR A 844 2.69 32.25 20.90
CA THR A 844 3.83 32.26 19.94
C THR A 844 3.99 33.60 19.21
N GLU A 845 5.20 33.91 18.72
CA GLU A 845 5.52 35.09 17.91
C GLU A 845 4.65 35.29 16.65
N THR A 846 4.19 34.22 16.00
CA THR A 846 3.24 34.27 14.87
C THR A 846 1.91 34.95 15.23
N CYS A 847 1.60 35.04 16.53
CA CYS A 847 0.46 35.78 17.06
C CYS A 847 0.84 37.19 17.54
N ALA A 848 1.65 37.91 16.75
CA ALA A 848 2.06 39.31 17.01
C ALA A 848 0.87 40.29 17.25
N LYS A 849 -0.29 40.04 16.62
CA LYS A 849 -1.55 40.79 16.89
C LYS A 849 -2.15 40.46 18.27
N ALA A 850 -1.89 39.25 18.79
CA ALA A 850 -2.25 38.84 20.15
C ALA A 850 -1.49 39.61 21.19
N THR A 851 -0.19 39.83 20.99
CA THR A 851 0.63 40.60 21.92
C THR A 851 0.12 42.03 22.10
N ALA A 852 -0.35 42.69 21.04
CA ALA A 852 -0.94 44.04 21.12
C ALA A 852 -2.27 44.05 21.88
N THR A 853 -3.16 43.09 21.60
CA THR A 853 -4.46 42.97 22.28
C THR A 853 -4.31 42.61 23.75
N LEU A 854 -3.44 41.64 24.07
CA LEU A 854 -3.17 41.18 25.43
C LEU A 854 -2.49 42.26 26.28
N ARG A 855 -1.61 43.08 25.67
CA ARG A 855 -1.05 44.28 26.32
C ARG A 855 -2.13 45.31 26.65
N SER A 856 -3.15 45.49 25.81
CA SER A 856 -4.25 46.42 26.08
C SER A 856 -5.11 46.03 27.29
N ILE A 857 -5.22 44.72 27.59
CA ILE A 857 -5.90 44.19 28.78
C ILE A 857 -4.93 43.93 29.97
N ARG A 858 -3.70 44.47 29.89
CA ARG A 858 -2.65 44.42 30.93
C ARG A 858 -2.25 43.00 31.37
N VAL A 859 -2.23 42.04 30.45
CA VAL A 859 -1.80 40.66 30.72
C VAL A 859 -0.38 40.44 30.18
N PRO A 860 0.57 39.96 31.01
CA PRO A 860 1.91 39.60 30.56
C PRO A 860 1.88 38.40 29.60
N VAL A 861 2.63 38.48 28.50
CA VAL A 861 2.69 37.45 27.45
C VAL A 861 4.11 36.90 27.33
N PHE A 862 4.22 35.58 27.27
CA PHE A 862 5.49 34.85 27.15
C PHE A 862 5.41 33.90 25.96
N ASP A 863 6.52 33.75 25.24
CA ASP A 863 6.64 32.78 24.15
C ASP A 863 7.33 31.50 24.67
N PRO A 864 6.62 30.35 24.75
CA PRO A 864 7.18 29.06 25.16
C PRO A 864 8.35 28.55 24.31
N SER A 865 8.41 28.97 23.04
CA SER A 865 9.48 28.60 22.12
C SER A 865 10.80 29.31 22.47
N SER A 866 10.73 30.43 23.19
CA SER A 866 11.89 31.22 23.60
C SER A 866 12.76 30.45 24.59
N PHE A 867 14.07 30.45 24.35
CA PHE A 867 15.05 29.87 25.27
C PHE A 867 14.99 30.49 26.68
N TYR A 868 14.57 31.75 26.78
CA TYR A 868 14.46 32.51 28.04
C TYR A 868 13.07 32.38 28.71
N PHE A 869 12.21 31.48 28.25
CA PHE A 869 10.83 31.37 28.76
C PHE A 869 10.78 31.14 30.28
N ALA A 870 11.51 30.13 30.77
CA ALA A 870 11.51 29.78 32.19
C ALA A 870 12.07 30.92 33.07
N GLU A 871 13.15 31.57 32.64
CA GLU A 871 13.76 32.70 33.34
C GLU A 871 12.80 33.91 33.43
N LYS A 872 12.12 34.24 32.33
CA LYS A 872 11.12 35.32 32.29
C LYS A 872 9.94 35.04 33.22
N ILE A 873 9.48 33.79 33.29
CA ILE A 873 8.42 33.37 34.21
C ILE A 873 8.91 33.43 35.65
N GLN A 874 10.12 32.95 35.96
CA GLN A 874 10.68 33.06 37.30
C GLN A 874 10.81 34.52 37.74
N SER A 875 11.31 35.40 36.88
CA SER A 875 11.41 36.84 37.16
C SER A 875 10.03 37.46 37.40
N ALA A 876 9.04 37.17 36.54
CA ALA A 876 7.68 37.70 36.67
C ALA A 876 6.92 37.16 37.89
N THR A 877 7.31 36.00 38.41
CA THR A 877 6.68 35.34 39.56
C THR A 877 7.48 35.43 40.86
N ASN A 878 8.62 36.12 40.87
CA ASN A 878 9.59 36.18 41.96
C ASN A 878 10.07 34.78 42.42
N GLY A 879 10.32 33.88 41.47
CA GLY A 879 10.81 32.52 41.71
C GLY A 879 9.76 31.53 42.25
N HIS A 880 8.50 31.95 42.42
CA HIS A 880 7.45 31.09 42.98
C HIS A 880 6.85 30.11 41.97
N GLY A 881 6.88 30.44 40.67
CA GLY A 881 6.17 29.67 39.65
C GLY A 881 4.67 30.01 39.57
N MET A 882 3.92 29.11 38.93
CA MET A 882 2.48 29.25 38.63
C MET A 882 1.62 28.31 39.47
N ASP A 883 0.60 28.86 40.13
CA ASP A 883 -0.34 28.09 40.98
C ASP A 883 -1.28 27.21 40.15
N VAL A 884 -1.68 27.71 38.98
CA VAL A 884 -2.54 27.01 38.02
C VAL A 884 -1.96 27.17 36.61
N ILE A 885 -1.89 26.09 35.84
CA ILE A 885 -1.52 26.10 34.43
C ILE A 885 -2.68 25.51 33.63
N LEU A 886 -3.26 26.29 32.73
CA LEU A 886 -4.22 25.82 31.74
C LEU A 886 -3.50 25.63 30.41
N THR A 887 -3.40 24.38 29.95
CA THR A 887 -2.65 23.99 28.76
C THR A 887 -3.51 23.17 27.81
N THR A 888 -3.10 23.07 26.55
CA THR A 888 -3.85 22.43 25.45
C THR A 888 -2.90 21.63 24.58
N SER A 889 -3.38 20.50 24.05
CA SER A 889 -2.60 19.60 23.18
C SER A 889 -2.68 19.94 21.70
N SER A 890 -3.44 20.96 21.33
CA SER A 890 -3.67 21.34 19.94
C SER A 890 -2.49 22.09 19.31
N PRO A 891 -2.28 22.01 17.98
CA PRO A 891 -1.34 22.88 17.26
C PRO A 891 -1.58 24.37 17.59
N PRO A 892 -0.54 25.22 17.61
CA PRO A 892 0.80 25.03 17.06
C PRO A 892 1.83 24.45 18.06
N TRP A 893 1.41 23.99 19.24
CA TRP A 893 2.30 23.70 20.36
C TRP A 893 3.09 22.40 20.19
N SER A 894 4.42 22.46 20.27
CA SER A 894 5.27 21.27 20.27
C SER A 894 5.29 20.58 21.64
N ALA A 895 5.72 19.32 21.68
CA ALA A 895 5.89 18.61 22.95
C ALA A 895 6.92 19.29 23.88
N GLN A 896 7.96 19.91 23.30
CA GLN A 896 8.98 20.63 24.07
C GLN A 896 8.43 21.92 24.67
N ASP A 897 7.53 22.63 23.96
CA ASP A 897 6.88 23.84 24.46
C ASP A 897 6.00 23.53 25.67
N GLN A 898 5.24 22.43 25.61
CA GLN A 898 4.43 21.95 26.73
C GLN A 898 5.28 21.61 27.95
N GLU A 899 6.40 20.90 27.75
CA GLU A 899 7.31 20.57 28.85
C GLU A 899 7.87 21.83 29.53
N ARG A 900 8.25 22.85 28.75
CA ARG A 900 8.71 24.14 29.29
C ARG A 900 7.63 24.86 30.08
N VAL A 901 6.38 24.84 29.60
CA VAL A 901 5.24 25.42 30.31
C VAL A 901 5.01 24.68 31.63
N TRP A 902 5.00 23.34 31.63
CA TRP A 902 4.74 22.53 32.82
C TRP A 902 5.83 22.69 33.88
N ALA A 903 7.09 22.85 33.46
CA ALA A 903 8.21 23.10 34.36
C ALA A 903 8.11 24.41 35.16
N THR A 904 7.16 25.29 34.84
CA THR A 904 6.91 26.54 35.59
C THR A 904 5.88 26.40 36.72
N VAL A 905 5.36 25.19 36.95
CA VAL A 905 4.41 24.92 38.03
C VAL A 905 5.03 25.20 39.39
N ALA A 906 4.29 25.88 40.26
CA ALA A 906 4.69 26.10 41.65
C ALA A 906 4.49 24.82 42.49
N PRO A 907 5.15 24.69 43.65
CA PRO A 907 4.77 23.68 44.63
C PRO A 907 3.28 23.79 44.98
N CYS A 908 2.61 22.65 45.11
CA CYS A 908 1.15 22.51 45.26
C CYS A 908 0.33 23.03 44.06
N GLY A 909 0.97 23.28 42.91
CA GLY A 909 0.32 23.79 41.71
C GLY A 909 -0.57 22.76 41.00
N ARG A 910 -1.45 23.25 40.14
CA ARG A 910 -2.42 22.44 39.38
C ARG A 910 -2.24 22.64 37.87
N VAL A 911 -1.94 21.57 37.15
CA VAL A 911 -1.90 21.57 35.68
C VAL A 911 -3.20 20.98 35.15
N VAL A 912 -4.02 21.80 34.50
CA VAL A 912 -5.24 21.38 33.82
C VAL A 912 -5.01 21.39 32.32
N GLN A 913 -5.04 20.21 31.72
CA GLN A 913 -4.87 20.04 30.29
C GLN A 913 -6.23 19.86 29.61
N ILE A 914 -6.59 20.78 28.71
CA ILE A 914 -7.73 20.61 27.82
C ILE A 914 -7.33 19.62 26.73
N LYS A 915 -8.09 18.52 26.65
CA LYS A 915 -7.87 17.33 25.83
C LYS A 915 -6.52 16.65 26.13
N GLY A 916 -6.60 15.47 26.76
CA GLY A 916 -5.45 14.64 27.09
C GLY A 916 -4.66 14.19 25.85
N PRO A 917 -3.43 13.67 26.01
CA PRO A 917 -2.62 13.21 24.87
C PRO A 917 -3.39 12.17 24.03
N PRO A 918 -3.39 12.28 22.69
CA PRO A 918 -4.28 11.53 21.82
C PRO A 918 -4.02 10.02 21.74
N ASP A 919 -2.90 9.50 22.23
CA ASP A 919 -2.59 8.07 22.38
C ASP A 919 -1.41 7.91 23.37
N SER A 920 -1.52 6.94 24.29
CA SER A 920 -0.45 6.16 24.95
C SER A 920 0.88 6.82 25.39
N LYS A 921 0.90 8.07 25.89
CA LYS A 921 2.10 8.62 26.57
C LYS A 921 1.82 8.99 28.03
N ARG A 922 1.73 7.97 28.90
CA ARG A 922 1.87 8.13 30.36
C ARG A 922 3.20 8.83 30.73
N SER A 923 4.24 8.69 29.90
CA SER A 923 5.60 9.19 30.17
C SER A 923 5.77 10.70 30.35
N ARG A 924 4.75 11.52 30.05
CA ARG A 924 4.86 12.99 30.13
C ARG A 924 4.58 13.55 31.52
N ALA A 925 3.66 12.92 32.25
CA ALA A 925 3.35 13.29 33.63
C ALA A 925 4.50 12.92 34.59
N ASP A 926 5.33 11.93 34.23
CA ASP A 926 6.50 11.47 34.99
C ASP A 926 7.57 12.56 35.18
N LYS A 927 7.48 13.68 34.45
CA LYS A 927 8.36 14.85 34.57
C LYS A 927 7.84 15.94 35.51
N LEU A 928 6.60 15.84 36.00
CA LEU A 928 6.13 16.68 37.10
C LEU A 928 6.71 16.12 38.40
N ASP A 929 7.32 16.98 39.23
CA ASP A 929 7.75 16.53 40.56
C ASP A 929 6.54 16.45 41.50
N PHE A 930 5.92 15.27 41.54
CA PHE A 930 4.79 15.01 42.44
C PHE A 930 5.17 15.09 43.93
N ARG A 931 6.48 15.15 44.28
CA ARG A 931 6.93 15.36 45.66
C ARG A 931 6.57 16.75 46.17
N ASP A 932 6.35 17.71 45.27
CA ASP A 932 5.90 19.06 45.61
C ASP A 932 4.38 19.19 45.75
N ASN A 933 3.63 18.07 45.85
CA ASN A 933 2.17 18.02 45.89
C ASN A 933 1.47 18.67 44.67
N ALA A 934 2.15 18.71 43.52
CA ALA A 934 1.53 19.14 42.28
C ALA A 934 0.43 18.16 41.83
N SER A 935 -0.58 18.65 41.13
CA SER A 935 -1.69 17.83 40.60
C SER A 935 -1.86 18.05 39.09
N TYR A 936 -2.29 17.00 38.40
CA TYR A 936 -2.56 17.01 36.96
C TYR A 936 -3.98 16.49 36.70
N ALA A 937 -4.72 17.19 35.84
CA ALA A 937 -6.04 16.78 35.39
C ALA A 937 -6.21 17.00 33.88
N ALA A 938 -6.77 16.00 33.19
CA ALA A 938 -7.17 16.12 31.79
C ALA A 938 -8.68 16.37 31.68
N VAL A 939 -9.07 17.33 30.83
CA VAL A 939 -10.47 17.74 30.64
C VAL A 939 -10.90 17.49 29.20
N ASP A 940 -12.00 16.75 29.02
CA ASP A 940 -12.66 16.55 27.72
C ASP A 940 -14.17 16.78 27.87
N MET A 941 -14.65 17.90 27.31
CA MET A 941 -16.06 18.28 27.38
C MET A 941 -16.98 17.35 26.56
N ALA A 942 -16.49 16.71 25.49
CA ALA A 942 -17.29 15.75 24.72
C ALA A 942 -17.58 14.51 25.57
N LYS A 943 -16.55 14.00 26.23
CA LYS A 943 -16.69 12.87 27.14
C LYS A 943 -17.57 13.21 28.34
N LEU A 944 -17.46 14.44 28.85
CA LEU A 944 -18.31 14.92 29.94
C LEU A 944 -19.79 14.96 29.54
N ALA A 945 -20.09 15.44 28.32
CA ALA A 945 -21.44 15.54 27.79
C ALA A 945 -22.13 14.17 27.60
N SER A 946 -21.37 13.14 27.23
CA SER A 946 -21.89 11.78 27.05
C SER A 946 -21.96 10.97 28.35
N THR A 947 -21.04 11.17 29.29
CA THR A 947 -20.95 10.35 30.52
C THR A 947 -21.56 10.98 31.76
N GLN A 948 -21.54 12.32 31.87
CA GLN A 948 -22.03 13.08 33.03
C GLN A 948 -22.87 14.29 32.57
N PRO A 949 -24.00 14.05 31.86
CA PRO A 949 -24.81 15.12 31.25
C PRO A 949 -25.32 16.16 32.26
N HIS A 950 -25.64 15.75 33.49
CA HIS A 950 -26.09 16.66 34.55
C HIS A 950 -25.01 17.66 34.97
N LEU A 951 -23.74 17.28 34.90
CA LEU A 951 -22.62 18.17 35.22
C LEU A 951 -22.44 19.21 34.11
N VAL A 952 -22.62 18.84 32.84
CA VAL A 952 -22.64 19.79 31.72
C VAL A 952 -23.78 20.78 31.90
N ARG A 953 -25.00 20.31 32.22
CA ARG A 953 -26.13 21.18 32.54
C ARG A 953 -25.78 22.23 33.61
N ALA A 954 -25.15 21.79 34.70
CA ALA A 954 -24.75 22.66 35.81
C ALA A 954 -23.73 23.71 35.34
N VAL A 955 -22.67 23.28 34.64
CA VAL A 955 -21.64 24.18 34.09
C VAL A 955 -22.25 25.22 33.15
N LEU A 956 -23.12 24.82 32.22
CA LEU A 956 -23.78 25.75 31.30
C LEU A 956 -24.68 26.74 32.04
N THR A 957 -25.37 26.28 33.08
CA THR A 957 -26.20 27.13 33.94
C THR A 957 -25.36 28.17 34.68
N ASP A 958 -24.26 27.74 35.29
CA ASP A 958 -23.35 28.62 36.03
C ASP A 958 -22.70 29.67 35.12
N VAL A 959 -22.26 29.26 33.91
CA VAL A 959 -21.70 30.19 32.92
C VAL A 959 -22.75 31.20 32.47
N MET A 960 -23.98 30.76 32.17
CA MET A 960 -25.08 31.65 31.82
C MET A 960 -25.47 32.58 32.99
N GLN A 961 -25.36 32.16 34.25
CA GLN A 961 -25.58 33.07 35.37
C GLN A 961 -24.43 34.06 35.52
N TRP A 962 -23.19 33.59 35.37
CA TRP A 962 -21.99 34.42 35.47
C TRP A 962 -21.99 35.54 34.45
N CYS A 963 -22.24 35.24 33.16
CA CYS A 963 -22.27 36.23 32.09
C CYS A 963 -23.26 37.39 32.36
N TRP A 964 -24.30 37.18 33.19
CA TRP A 964 -25.32 38.18 33.54
C TRP A 964 -25.11 38.78 34.94
N SER A 965 -24.10 38.33 35.68
CA SER A 965 -23.68 38.94 36.94
C SER A 965 -22.93 40.26 36.68
N VAL A 966 -22.84 41.14 37.70
CA VAL A 966 -22.06 42.40 37.61
C VAL A 966 -20.59 42.14 37.26
N GLN A 967 -20.04 41.01 37.74
CA GLN A 967 -18.67 40.60 37.42
C GLN A 967 -18.54 40.12 35.96
N GLY A 968 -19.53 39.38 35.47
CA GLY A 968 -19.59 38.92 34.08
C GLY A 968 -19.83 40.04 33.09
N LEU A 969 -20.76 40.97 33.35
CA LEU A 969 -21.04 42.10 32.46
C LEU A 969 -19.82 42.99 32.20
N ASN A 970 -18.90 43.08 33.16
CA ASN A 970 -17.64 43.83 33.01
C ASN A 970 -16.53 43.03 32.34
N ALA A 971 -16.55 41.69 32.41
CA ALA A 971 -15.48 40.81 31.94
C ALA A 971 -15.80 40.09 30.62
N TYR A 972 -17.07 39.79 30.36
CA TYR A 972 -17.56 39.08 29.19
C TYR A 972 -17.52 39.99 27.96
N GLN A 973 -16.52 39.78 27.11
CA GLN A 973 -16.39 40.44 25.82
C GLN A 973 -16.11 39.40 24.73
N PRO A 974 -17.16 38.72 24.20
CA PRO A 974 -16.97 37.71 23.18
C PRO A 974 -16.33 38.34 21.95
N ARG A 975 -15.22 37.76 21.49
CA ARG A 975 -14.53 38.17 20.27
C ARG A 975 -14.58 37.05 19.26
N TYR A 976 -15.49 37.20 18.30
CA TYR A 976 -15.65 36.22 17.24
C TYR A 976 -15.70 36.86 15.86
N ARG A 977 -15.53 36.02 14.84
CA ARG A 977 -15.73 36.34 13.43
C ARG A 977 -16.83 35.43 12.91
N SER A 978 -17.92 36.02 12.42
CA SER A 978 -18.94 35.29 11.70
C SER A 978 -18.50 34.99 10.26
N ILE A 979 -18.84 33.79 9.78
CA ILE A 979 -18.64 33.36 8.39
C ILE A 979 -19.91 32.69 7.87
N SER A 980 -20.18 32.82 6.56
CA SER A 980 -21.27 32.09 5.90
C SER A 980 -20.89 30.63 5.64
N MET A 981 -21.88 29.76 5.48
CA MET A 981 -21.68 28.33 5.18
C MET A 981 -20.85 28.11 3.90
N VAL A 982 -20.96 29.00 2.91
CA VAL A 982 -20.19 28.91 1.65
C VAL A 982 -18.68 28.98 1.89
N LYS A 983 -18.24 29.66 2.95
CA LYS A 983 -16.82 29.84 3.30
C LYS A 983 -16.31 28.82 4.31
N LEU A 984 -17.08 27.77 4.61
CA LEU A 984 -16.70 26.75 5.59
C LEU A 984 -15.35 26.11 5.25
N GLN A 985 -15.15 25.75 3.98
CA GLN A 985 -13.90 25.13 3.52
C GLN A 985 -12.68 26.03 3.76
N ASP A 986 -12.75 27.30 3.35
CA ASP A 986 -11.67 28.28 3.54
C ASP A 986 -11.39 28.53 5.03
N ALA A 987 -12.44 28.53 5.85
CA ALA A 987 -12.31 28.71 7.29
C ALA A 987 -11.61 27.52 7.96
N LEU A 988 -11.94 26.29 7.57
CA LEU A 988 -11.25 25.09 8.08
C LEU A 988 -9.76 25.08 7.71
N LEU A 989 -9.40 25.57 6.51
CA LEU A 989 -7.99 25.68 6.10
C LEU A 989 -7.23 26.75 6.88
N SER A 990 -7.86 27.88 7.19
CA SER A 990 -7.22 29.04 7.81
C SER A 990 -7.31 29.10 9.34
N ILE A 991 -8.06 28.20 10.00
CA ILE A 991 -8.30 28.28 11.46
C ILE A 991 -7.03 28.09 12.29
N LYS A 992 -6.04 27.32 11.78
CA LYS A 992 -4.77 27.05 12.47
C LYS A 992 -3.90 28.31 12.64
N GLU A 993 -4.17 29.38 11.89
CA GLU A 993 -3.40 30.62 11.90
C GLU A 993 -3.98 31.69 12.87
N GLN A 994 -5.09 31.41 13.54
CA GLN A 994 -5.82 32.40 14.36
C GLN A 994 -5.76 32.08 15.85
N CYS A 995 -5.04 32.86 16.68
CA CYS A 995 -4.94 32.61 18.14
C CYS A 995 -5.97 33.34 19.03
N LEU A 996 -6.74 34.32 18.51
CA LEU A 996 -7.48 35.27 19.37
C LEU A 996 -8.99 35.35 19.13
N ARG A 997 -9.42 35.15 17.89
CA ARG A 997 -10.81 35.35 17.49
C ARG A 997 -11.39 33.99 17.18
N GLN A 998 -12.46 33.69 17.88
CA GLN A 998 -13.21 32.47 17.65
C GLN A 998 -13.97 32.61 16.33
N VAL A 999 -14.18 31.52 15.62
CA VAL A 999 -14.89 31.53 14.34
C VAL A 999 -16.27 30.92 14.55
N VAL A 1000 -17.30 31.63 14.11
CA VAL A 1000 -18.69 31.16 14.19
C VAL A 1000 -19.24 31.04 12.78
N LEU A 1001 -19.70 29.85 12.44
CA LEU A 1001 -20.40 29.50 11.23
C LEU A 1001 -21.88 29.90 11.36
N VAL A 1002 -22.37 30.73 10.45
CA VAL A 1002 -23.77 31.20 10.43
C VAL A 1002 -24.36 30.86 9.08
N PRO A 1003 -25.11 29.73 8.96
CA PRO A 1003 -25.75 29.35 7.71
C PRO A 1003 -26.97 30.23 7.42
N THR A 1004 -27.09 30.65 6.16
CA THR A 1004 -28.27 31.35 5.62
C THR A 1004 -29.05 30.43 4.67
N ASP A 1005 -30.29 30.79 4.36
CA ASP A 1005 -31.17 29.96 3.53
C ASP A 1005 -30.71 29.92 2.05
N ASP A 1006 -30.00 30.95 1.60
CA ASP A 1006 -29.47 31.07 0.23
C ASP A 1006 -28.10 30.42 0.03
N ASP A 1007 -27.43 29.98 1.11
CA ASP A 1007 -26.09 29.39 1.03
C ASP A 1007 -26.10 28.13 0.16
N GLN A 1008 -25.26 28.09 -0.88
CA GLN A 1008 -25.09 26.93 -1.76
C GLN A 1008 -23.92 26.05 -1.30
N VAL A 1009 -24.18 24.76 -1.14
CA VAL A 1009 -23.18 23.76 -0.72
C VAL A 1009 -23.22 22.55 -1.65
N LYS A 1010 -22.12 21.80 -1.75
CA LYS A 1010 -22.12 20.51 -2.47
C LYS A 1010 -22.95 19.51 -1.67
N VAL A 1011 -24.02 18.98 -2.27
CA VAL A 1011 -24.89 17.97 -1.65
C VAL A 1011 -25.05 16.78 -2.59
N THR A 1012 -25.08 15.56 -2.06
CA THR A 1012 -25.52 14.36 -2.80
C THR A 1012 -26.95 14.50 -3.30
N HIS A 1013 -27.28 13.80 -4.40
CA HIS A 1013 -28.66 13.72 -4.84
C HIS A 1013 -29.50 13.01 -3.78
N PRO A 1014 -30.73 13.47 -3.50
CA PRO A 1014 -31.62 12.77 -2.58
C PRO A 1014 -31.81 11.34 -3.06
N SER A 1015 -31.65 10.37 -2.16
CA SER A 1015 -31.88 8.96 -2.47
C SER A 1015 -33.30 8.76 -3.00
N SER A 1016 -33.41 8.13 -4.18
CA SER A 1016 -34.72 7.83 -4.74
C SER A 1016 -35.32 6.64 -3.99
N ASN A 1017 -36.45 6.85 -3.32
CA ASN A 1017 -37.30 5.75 -2.87
C ASN A 1017 -38.13 5.24 -4.05
N CYS A 1018 -37.47 4.83 -5.15
CA CYS A 1018 -38.15 4.25 -6.31
C CYS A 1018 -38.90 2.99 -5.85
N LYS A 1019 -40.22 3.11 -5.74
CA LYS A 1019 -41.12 2.01 -5.38
C LYS A 1019 -41.62 1.37 -6.66
N LEU A 1020 -41.38 0.06 -6.81
CA LEU A 1020 -41.97 -0.72 -7.89
C LEU A 1020 -43.49 -0.79 -7.72
N ASN A 1021 -44.21 -0.95 -8.83
CA ASN A 1021 -45.67 -0.99 -8.82
C ASN A 1021 -46.18 -2.16 -7.95
N SER A 1022 -46.82 -1.84 -6.84
CA SER A 1022 -47.35 -2.86 -5.93
C SER A 1022 -48.56 -3.59 -6.48
N GLU A 1023 -49.25 -3.02 -7.47
CA GLU A 1023 -50.52 -3.50 -8.02
C GLU A 1023 -50.36 -4.29 -9.34
N GLY A 1024 -49.13 -4.43 -9.86
CA GLY A 1024 -48.84 -5.12 -11.12
C GLY A 1024 -48.01 -6.39 -10.95
N THR A 1025 -48.14 -7.31 -11.91
CA THR A 1025 -47.41 -8.60 -11.95
C THR A 1025 -46.07 -8.44 -12.66
N HIS A 1026 -44.99 -8.86 -11.99
CA HIS A 1026 -43.64 -8.92 -12.54
C HIS A 1026 -43.30 -10.34 -12.98
N VAL A 1027 -43.11 -10.54 -14.28
CA VAL A 1027 -42.79 -11.86 -14.86
C VAL A 1027 -41.28 -12.01 -14.93
N ILE A 1028 -40.74 -13.07 -14.31
CA ILE A 1028 -39.31 -13.39 -14.35
C ILE A 1028 -39.13 -14.77 -14.97
N VAL A 1029 -38.69 -14.79 -16.22
CA VAL A 1029 -38.33 -16.03 -16.92
C VAL A 1029 -36.96 -16.49 -16.42
N GLY A 1030 -36.83 -17.76 -16.06
CA GLY A 1030 -35.66 -18.25 -15.32
C GLY A 1030 -35.70 -17.87 -13.83
N GLY A 1031 -36.84 -17.37 -13.34
CA GLY A 1031 -37.01 -16.84 -11.98
C GLY A 1031 -36.71 -17.83 -10.84
N THR A 1032 -36.76 -19.12 -11.12
CA THR A 1032 -36.42 -20.17 -10.14
C THR A 1032 -34.91 -20.39 -9.97
N GLY A 1033 -34.07 -19.79 -10.84
CA GLY A 1033 -32.61 -19.86 -10.80
C GLY A 1033 -31.95 -18.91 -9.79
N GLY A 1034 -30.62 -18.95 -9.65
CA GLY A 1034 -29.88 -18.14 -8.68
C GLY A 1034 -30.12 -16.64 -8.81
N LEU A 1035 -29.90 -16.10 -10.02
CA LEU A 1035 -30.07 -14.67 -10.32
C LEU A 1035 -31.54 -14.23 -10.18
N GLY A 1036 -32.48 -15.02 -10.73
CA GLY A 1036 -33.91 -14.75 -10.62
C GLY A 1036 -34.40 -14.65 -9.18
N ARG A 1037 -33.96 -15.55 -8.29
CA ARG A 1037 -34.31 -15.48 -6.85
C ARG A 1037 -33.76 -14.23 -6.17
N SER A 1038 -32.53 -13.81 -6.51
CA SER A 1038 -31.96 -12.56 -5.98
C SER A 1038 -32.72 -11.32 -6.48
N MET A 1039 -33.14 -11.31 -7.74
CA MET A 1039 -33.99 -10.25 -8.30
C MET A 1039 -35.33 -10.17 -7.55
N VAL A 1040 -36.00 -11.30 -7.26
CA VAL A 1040 -37.23 -11.29 -6.47
C VAL A 1040 -37.02 -10.63 -5.11
N ARG A 1041 -35.98 -11.01 -4.36
CA ARG A 1041 -35.68 -10.38 -3.06
C ARG A 1041 -35.50 -8.88 -3.17
N TRP A 1042 -34.71 -8.45 -4.16
CA TRP A 1042 -34.47 -7.04 -4.42
C TRP A 1042 -35.76 -6.28 -4.76
N MET A 1043 -36.59 -6.84 -5.65
CA MET A 1043 -37.85 -6.23 -6.07
C MET A 1043 -38.90 -6.16 -4.94
N VAL A 1044 -38.97 -7.18 -4.08
CA VAL A 1044 -39.84 -7.17 -2.87
C VAL A 1044 -39.45 -6.04 -1.93
N ASN A 1045 -38.15 -5.85 -1.69
CA ASN A 1045 -37.65 -4.76 -0.86
C ASN A 1045 -37.94 -3.37 -1.48
N ARG A 1046 -38.15 -3.31 -2.79
CA ARG A 1046 -38.58 -2.11 -3.54
C ARG A 1046 -40.10 -1.97 -3.66
N GLY A 1047 -40.89 -2.82 -3.00
CA GLY A 1047 -42.35 -2.68 -2.91
C GLY A 1047 -43.18 -3.47 -3.93
N ALA A 1048 -42.55 -4.27 -4.80
CA ALA A 1048 -43.28 -5.16 -5.69
C ALA A 1048 -43.95 -6.30 -4.91
N LYS A 1049 -45.22 -6.58 -5.19
CA LYS A 1049 -46.02 -7.58 -4.45
C LYS A 1049 -46.44 -8.81 -5.26
N HIS A 1050 -46.49 -8.75 -6.59
CA HIS A 1050 -46.96 -9.86 -7.41
C HIS A 1050 -45.86 -10.31 -8.39
N PHE A 1051 -45.48 -11.59 -8.32
CA PHE A 1051 -44.45 -12.20 -9.16
C PHE A 1051 -44.96 -13.44 -9.87
N LEU A 1052 -44.56 -13.60 -11.14
CA LEU A 1052 -44.74 -14.82 -11.92
C LEU A 1052 -43.37 -15.35 -12.35
N LEU A 1053 -42.90 -16.42 -11.70
CA LEU A 1053 -41.65 -17.09 -12.04
C LEU A 1053 -41.93 -18.18 -13.07
N VAL A 1054 -41.24 -18.10 -14.19
CA VAL A 1054 -41.43 -19.03 -15.32
C VAL A 1054 -40.18 -19.88 -15.49
N SER A 1055 -40.33 -21.20 -15.56
CA SER A 1055 -39.21 -22.12 -15.84
C SER A 1055 -39.66 -23.39 -16.55
N ARG A 1056 -38.75 -24.03 -17.31
CA ARG A 1056 -39.05 -25.28 -18.05
C ARG A 1056 -39.47 -26.44 -17.17
N SER A 1057 -38.92 -26.55 -15.96
CA SER A 1057 -39.22 -27.62 -15.02
C SER A 1057 -40.31 -27.26 -14.01
N GLY A 1058 -40.68 -25.97 -13.91
CA GLY A 1058 -41.49 -25.46 -12.80
C GLY A 1058 -40.67 -25.22 -11.52
N GLY A 1059 -39.40 -25.65 -11.45
CA GLY A 1059 -38.47 -25.41 -10.34
C GLY A 1059 -38.83 -26.13 -9.03
N HIS A 1060 -37.89 -26.93 -8.50
CA HIS A 1060 -38.02 -27.58 -7.19
C HIS A 1060 -36.66 -27.55 -6.47
N GLY A 1061 -36.64 -27.30 -5.16
CA GLY A 1061 -35.42 -27.33 -4.34
C GLY A 1061 -35.47 -26.44 -3.08
N GLU A 1062 -34.66 -26.77 -2.08
CA GLU A 1062 -34.63 -26.09 -0.77
C GLU A 1062 -34.42 -24.57 -0.88
N LYS A 1063 -33.54 -24.11 -1.78
CA LYS A 1063 -33.26 -22.68 -1.98
C LYS A 1063 -34.43 -21.88 -2.55
N LEU A 1064 -35.34 -22.53 -3.29
CA LEU A 1064 -36.56 -21.89 -3.78
C LEU A 1064 -37.60 -21.83 -2.67
N GLN A 1065 -37.71 -22.89 -1.86
CA GLN A 1065 -38.58 -22.89 -0.69
C GLN A 1065 -38.16 -21.81 0.31
N GLN A 1066 -36.86 -21.68 0.57
CA GLN A 1066 -36.30 -20.62 1.41
C GLN A 1066 -36.72 -19.22 0.93
N LEU A 1067 -36.68 -18.96 -0.39
CA LEU A 1067 -37.16 -17.68 -0.93
C LEU A 1067 -38.66 -17.48 -0.64
N LEU A 1068 -39.48 -18.51 -0.87
CA LEU A 1068 -40.94 -18.43 -0.64
C LEU A 1068 -41.24 -18.15 0.84
N ASP A 1069 -40.52 -18.79 1.76
CA ASP A 1069 -40.65 -18.58 3.19
C ASP A 1069 -40.18 -17.16 3.59
N GLU A 1070 -39.07 -16.67 3.03
CA GLU A 1070 -38.54 -15.31 3.26
C GLU A 1070 -39.49 -14.20 2.80
N VAL A 1071 -40.20 -14.41 1.68
CA VAL A 1071 -41.14 -13.42 1.12
C VAL A 1071 -42.57 -13.61 1.59
N GLN A 1072 -42.85 -14.65 2.38
CA GLN A 1072 -44.17 -14.95 2.89
C GLN A 1072 -44.72 -13.77 3.71
N GLY A 1073 -45.94 -13.33 3.38
CA GLY A 1073 -46.57 -12.15 3.99
C GLY A 1073 -46.12 -10.79 3.43
N LYS A 1074 -45.09 -10.75 2.57
CA LYS A 1074 -44.63 -9.53 1.88
C LYS A 1074 -45.02 -9.48 0.41
N ALA A 1075 -44.99 -10.63 -0.29
CA ALA A 1075 -45.33 -10.74 -1.71
C ALA A 1075 -45.97 -12.10 -2.05
N GLN A 1076 -46.66 -12.16 -3.19
CA GLN A 1076 -47.25 -13.35 -3.79
C GLN A 1076 -46.43 -13.81 -4.99
N VAL A 1077 -45.87 -15.02 -4.91
CA VAL A 1077 -45.03 -15.60 -5.94
C VAL A 1077 -45.74 -16.80 -6.55
N HIS A 1078 -46.02 -16.72 -7.85
CA HIS A 1078 -46.63 -17.79 -8.64
C HIS A 1078 -45.58 -18.42 -9.53
N ILE A 1079 -45.55 -19.75 -9.56
CA ILE A 1079 -44.59 -20.48 -10.40
C ILE A 1079 -45.36 -21.21 -11.50
N ARG A 1080 -44.89 -21.07 -12.75
CA ARG A 1080 -45.49 -21.73 -13.91
C ARG A 1080 -44.43 -22.44 -14.73
N LYS A 1081 -44.77 -23.67 -15.12
CA LYS A 1081 -43.99 -24.46 -16.06
C LYS A 1081 -44.30 -23.97 -17.48
N CYS A 1082 -43.29 -23.46 -18.18
CA CYS A 1082 -43.40 -23.04 -19.58
C CYS A 1082 -42.02 -23.10 -20.22
N ASP A 1083 -41.95 -23.67 -21.41
CA ASP A 1083 -40.79 -23.49 -22.29
C ASP A 1083 -41.01 -22.24 -23.16
N ILE A 1084 -40.13 -21.25 -23.01
CA ILE A 1084 -40.25 -19.99 -23.76
C ILE A 1084 -39.83 -20.13 -25.24
N ALA A 1085 -39.13 -21.21 -25.60
CA ALA A 1085 -38.82 -21.53 -26.98
C ALA A 1085 -40.07 -22.04 -27.75
N ASP A 1086 -41.11 -22.48 -27.04
CA ASP A 1086 -42.37 -22.94 -27.62
C ASP A 1086 -43.43 -21.84 -27.61
N SER A 1087 -43.63 -21.21 -28.78
CA SER A 1087 -44.62 -20.15 -28.98
C SER A 1087 -46.04 -20.49 -28.50
N LYS A 1088 -46.46 -21.76 -28.58
CA LYS A 1088 -47.81 -22.17 -28.15
C LYS A 1088 -47.94 -22.17 -26.63
N GLN A 1089 -46.88 -22.59 -25.93
CA GLN A 1089 -46.86 -22.56 -24.46
C GLN A 1089 -46.81 -21.13 -23.93
N VAL A 1090 -46.03 -20.25 -24.57
CA VAL A 1090 -45.99 -18.82 -24.22
C VAL A 1090 -47.36 -18.17 -24.42
N GLN A 1091 -48.02 -18.41 -25.54
CA GLN A 1091 -49.36 -17.88 -25.79
C GLN A 1091 -50.36 -18.36 -24.71
N LEU A 1092 -50.34 -19.65 -24.38
CA LEU A 1092 -51.18 -20.20 -23.30
C LEU A 1092 -50.86 -19.60 -21.92
N LEU A 1093 -49.60 -19.29 -21.63
CA LEU A 1093 -49.20 -18.65 -20.39
C LEU A 1093 -49.78 -17.22 -20.31
N VAL A 1094 -49.61 -16.44 -21.38
CA VAL A 1094 -50.09 -15.05 -21.47
C VAL A 1094 -51.62 -14.99 -21.40
N ASP A 1095 -52.34 -15.87 -22.11
CA ASP A 1095 -53.81 -15.91 -22.13
C ASP A 1095 -54.41 -16.28 -20.76
N ASN A 1096 -53.66 -16.99 -19.91
CA ASN A 1096 -54.10 -17.42 -18.59
C ASN A 1096 -53.68 -16.49 -17.45
N CYS A 1097 -52.70 -15.61 -17.65
CA CYS A 1097 -52.24 -14.66 -16.62
C CYS A 1097 -53.36 -13.71 -16.14
N PRO A 1098 -54.13 -13.03 -17.01
CA PRO A 1098 -55.20 -12.10 -16.59
C PRO A 1098 -56.32 -12.75 -15.78
N LYS A 1099 -56.46 -14.08 -15.84
CA LYS A 1099 -57.50 -14.83 -15.12
C LYS A 1099 -57.13 -15.10 -13.66
N THR A 1100 -55.85 -14.99 -13.31
CA THR A 1100 -55.33 -15.41 -11.99
C THR A 1100 -54.45 -14.38 -11.31
N LEU A 1101 -53.97 -13.36 -12.03
CA LEU A 1101 -53.02 -12.36 -11.54
C LEU A 1101 -53.41 -10.95 -12.03
N PRO A 1102 -52.96 -9.89 -11.32
CA PRO A 1102 -53.05 -8.51 -11.83
C PRO A 1102 -52.32 -8.33 -13.17
N PRO A 1103 -52.57 -7.21 -13.90
CA PRO A 1103 -51.92 -6.93 -15.18
C PRO A 1103 -50.39 -7.03 -15.12
N ILE A 1104 -49.79 -7.58 -16.17
CA ILE A 1104 -48.33 -7.66 -16.29
C ILE A 1104 -47.78 -6.24 -16.47
N CYS A 1105 -46.89 -5.80 -15.58
CA CYS A 1105 -46.28 -4.48 -15.62
C CYS A 1105 -44.77 -4.51 -15.93
N GLY A 1106 -44.17 -5.70 -15.99
CA GLY A 1106 -42.76 -5.87 -16.34
C GLY A 1106 -42.41 -7.32 -16.63
N VAL A 1107 -41.48 -7.53 -17.56
CA VAL A 1107 -40.96 -8.86 -17.93
C VAL A 1107 -39.44 -8.83 -17.89
N ILE A 1108 -38.84 -9.77 -17.19
CA ILE A 1108 -37.39 -9.97 -17.09
C ILE A 1108 -37.08 -11.36 -17.64
N ASN A 1109 -36.21 -11.45 -18.65
CA ASN A 1109 -35.71 -12.73 -19.13
C ASN A 1109 -34.31 -13.00 -18.54
N ALA A 1110 -34.26 -13.87 -17.54
CA ALA A 1110 -33.03 -14.30 -16.88
C ALA A 1110 -32.68 -15.77 -17.21
N VAL A 1111 -33.24 -16.33 -18.29
CA VAL A 1111 -32.92 -17.69 -18.74
C VAL A 1111 -31.56 -17.72 -19.43
N MET A 1112 -30.74 -18.67 -19.04
CA MET A 1112 -29.50 -19.02 -19.72
C MET A 1112 -29.26 -20.52 -19.56
N ALA A 1113 -29.06 -21.23 -20.67
CA ALA A 1113 -28.49 -22.57 -20.64
C ALA A 1113 -27.02 -22.45 -21.04
N LEU A 1114 -26.13 -22.67 -20.07
CA LEU A 1114 -24.70 -22.64 -20.30
C LEU A 1114 -24.19 -24.06 -20.56
N HIS A 1115 -23.67 -24.28 -21.76
CA HIS A 1115 -22.85 -25.43 -22.08
C HIS A 1115 -21.46 -24.94 -22.47
N VAL A 1116 -20.47 -25.20 -21.62
CA VAL A 1116 -19.05 -24.96 -21.94
C VAL A 1116 -18.49 -26.29 -22.42
N SER A 1117 -18.35 -26.42 -23.74
CA SER A 1117 -17.70 -27.57 -24.39
C SER A 1117 -16.24 -27.23 -24.76
N SER A 1118 -15.54 -28.19 -25.36
CA SER A 1118 -14.25 -28.00 -26.00
C SER A 1118 -14.27 -26.85 -27.03
N PRO A 1119 -13.10 -26.29 -27.42
CA PRO A 1119 -13.00 -25.15 -28.36
C PRO A 1119 -13.85 -25.34 -29.62
N ILE A 1120 -14.25 -24.24 -30.28
CA ILE A 1120 -15.16 -24.23 -31.45
C ILE A 1120 -15.01 -25.42 -32.43
N PRO A 1121 -13.79 -25.90 -32.81
CA PRO A 1121 -13.62 -27.06 -33.69
C PRO A 1121 -14.22 -28.39 -33.19
N TYR A 1122 -14.58 -28.47 -31.91
CA TYR A 1122 -15.01 -29.69 -31.21
C TYR A 1122 -16.43 -29.59 -30.66
N ASP A 1123 -17.14 -28.48 -30.87
CA ASP A 1123 -18.52 -28.31 -30.39
C ASP A 1123 -19.54 -29.02 -31.32
N SER A 1124 -20.65 -29.49 -30.75
CA SER A 1124 -21.70 -30.19 -31.49
C SER A 1124 -22.79 -29.24 -31.99
N PRO A 1125 -23.40 -29.48 -33.16
CA PRO A 1125 -24.53 -28.65 -33.65
C PRO A 1125 -25.76 -28.70 -32.76
N ALA A 1126 -25.93 -29.81 -32.03
CA ALA A 1126 -26.99 -29.96 -31.03
C ALA A 1126 -26.80 -28.97 -29.87
N THR A 1127 -25.55 -28.76 -29.42
CA THR A 1127 -25.21 -27.77 -28.38
C THR A 1127 -25.58 -26.36 -28.84
N TRP A 1128 -25.16 -25.97 -30.04
CA TRP A 1128 -25.43 -24.65 -30.62
C TRP A 1128 -26.93 -24.35 -30.71
N LYS A 1129 -27.71 -25.30 -31.21
CA LYS A 1129 -29.18 -25.17 -31.30
C LYS A 1129 -29.85 -25.07 -29.93
N GLN A 1130 -29.36 -25.83 -28.95
CA GLN A 1130 -29.92 -25.81 -27.60
C GLN A 1130 -29.67 -24.47 -26.90
N VAL A 1131 -28.46 -23.90 -27.02
CA VAL A 1131 -28.11 -22.61 -26.40
C VAL A 1131 -28.81 -21.44 -27.09
N SER A 1132 -28.88 -21.44 -28.43
CA SER A 1132 -29.51 -20.36 -29.21
C SER A 1132 -31.04 -20.33 -29.10
N ASN A 1133 -31.70 -21.47 -28.86
CA ASN A 1133 -33.16 -21.53 -28.66
C ASN A 1133 -33.62 -21.01 -27.29
N ASP A 1134 -32.73 -21.01 -26.28
CA ASP A 1134 -33.04 -20.54 -24.93
C ASP A 1134 -32.89 -19.01 -24.77
N GLN A 1135 -32.37 -18.31 -25.80
CA GLN A 1135 -32.28 -16.85 -25.89
C GLN A 1135 -33.41 -16.26 -26.75
N PRO A 1136 -33.82 -14.99 -26.53
CA PRO A 1136 -34.95 -14.42 -27.26
C PRO A 1136 -34.66 -14.30 -28.77
N ARG A 1137 -35.38 -15.07 -29.58
CA ARG A 1137 -35.57 -14.72 -30.99
C ARG A 1137 -36.52 -13.54 -31.03
N ASN A 1138 -36.07 -12.39 -31.51
CA ASN A 1138 -36.92 -11.22 -31.76
C ASN A 1138 -37.86 -11.52 -32.94
N ARG A 1139 -38.85 -12.41 -32.72
CA ARG A 1139 -40.08 -12.42 -33.50
C ARG A 1139 -41.00 -11.46 -32.79
N THR A 1140 -41.33 -10.36 -33.44
CA THR A 1140 -42.21 -9.30 -32.95
C THR A 1140 -43.50 -9.90 -32.38
N ILE A 1141 -43.55 -10.13 -31.06
CA ILE A 1141 -44.82 -10.32 -30.36
C ILE A 1141 -45.33 -8.91 -30.14
N SER A 1142 -46.18 -8.46 -31.06
CA SER A 1142 -47.00 -7.27 -30.89
C SER A 1142 -47.89 -7.45 -29.66
N LEU A 1143 -47.37 -7.12 -28.48
CA LEU A 1143 -48.20 -6.79 -27.33
C LEU A 1143 -48.81 -5.41 -27.64
N ARG A 1144 -49.95 -5.41 -28.35
CA ARG A 1144 -50.81 -4.23 -28.39
C ARG A 1144 -51.18 -3.91 -26.95
N THR A 1145 -50.75 -2.74 -26.50
CA THR A 1145 -51.23 -2.09 -25.27
C THR A 1145 -52.70 -1.73 -25.41
#